data_AF-A0A6B3NB03-F1
#
_entry.id   AF-A0A6B3NB03-F1
#
_cell.length_a   1.000
_cell.length_b   1.000
_cell.length_c   1.000
_cell.angle_alpha   90.00
_cell.angle_beta   90.00
_cell.angle_gamma   90.00
#
_symmetry.space_group_name_H-M   'P 1'
#
loop_
_entity.id
_entity.type
_entity.pdbx_description
1 polymer ?
#
loop_
_entity_poly.entity_id
_entity_poly.type
_entity_poly.pdbx_seq_one_letter_code
_entity_poly.pdbx_strand_id
1 'polypeptide(L)'
;MFYTKADTYQYSQPIDSISEALLNTSRIYCPLDIDTEFTHLPYDLNRPKKEVSKTITIQIKDIASSEGKIYTHPDCADIAKHPIASYGFMPIDHLAAAGHQCVLTRVNKPTLLPVIQFDLYGFFLTAELYRIVQGAYRDDIDELVRSKNPKLGQIQMGRRLIASTQFTGNKRESWVYLPWVLEIDGYKLQVALSFYDTCAVHGGVNYATFCANCGVKLKYKDTFTPSEKKRMIEMYLECTKRFVKYAPGDLYNRQALIKNMERFRIIYSSLNIEEYFEAPRLTIGATVARIVRSKLLQFLGLDAKDKNQVIEFCRYGTAKYFKEYKRTTAVYNAKVDGGRCRNNRPNVARSKRLIADADIAGCYGNGLKHQDYPLGRPITLDYPLRSKINDYLTLRQFLKKYRKELVPGLWQARVSTPDDYLLKYSQDFLVSWHPPKNPANIPTDTELENTEWFTEDNIGTTKIYSKQVNLALIQEDFLDWLENTCTARQRKELLDKLHIVTAVFYPRSEQCTTVPQFLEALKKHKGKNTTVAKVRRGQSKLIRIEQECHAWISVNMGDLLVNDLLAARSMYSKKVPEQKPLNNLYKLCINTIYGDMVSPFFDIGNVVVGNNITARARAMAWYMEKGLNGFQTITDGCAFEVNRVISPRNQQRLTSESLFEIYTKQVKGGFNITPLGSEQEIKDYIYNENECEVVGLIINDEKLDNQKSLNWLGEQITVQLQEQFPNIPVIDKFKFEIKDIYTSASFHGTANYKFWIGERGIKGKMRSYKKLGYDAYNLPGDDLQLLTSNYTPSEEFLTDLRNQPERVSRCKTYLFSKILKPGEYKKNYETSWKNSEAFPGCTVESARLLRECSLTQFTFQSKKQFDSWEREQKRLRDKTGQSYESWFIDDEGYLNFQEMIETLDEMIRRGEMKFSSSREASKHWHLAREYSEHPEYKCLLKAKHQLDIRYGRVLIEDDNDTSTNL
;
A
#
# COMPACT_ATOMS: atom_id res chain seq x y z
N MET A 1 5.01 -39.51 6.87
CA MET A 1 4.31 -38.61 5.93
C MET A 1 3.00 -38.06 6.51
N PHE A 2 2.23 -38.86 7.26
CA PHE A 2 0.94 -38.43 7.83
C PHE A 2 1.01 -38.17 9.34
N TYR A 3 0.08 -37.36 9.84
CA TYR A 3 0.00 -36.95 11.25
C TYR A 3 -1.46 -36.90 11.72
N THR A 4 -1.73 -37.19 13.00
CA THR A 4 -3.09 -37.08 13.58
C THR A 4 -3.35 -35.75 14.27
N LYS A 5 -2.30 -35.00 14.61
CA LYS A 5 -2.41 -33.74 15.35
C LYS A 5 -1.61 -32.61 14.69
N ALA A 6 -2.30 -31.52 14.40
CA ALA A 6 -1.73 -30.29 13.89
C ALA A 6 -2.10 -29.11 14.81
N ASP A 7 -1.11 -28.26 15.12
CA ASP A 7 -1.32 -26.93 15.68
C ASP A 7 -0.66 -25.92 14.76
N THR A 8 -1.46 -25.28 13.91
CA THR A 8 -0.98 -24.46 12.78
C THR A 8 -0.03 -25.26 11.88
N TYR A 9 1.20 -24.79 11.66
CA TYR A 9 2.22 -25.46 10.84
C TYR A 9 3.13 -26.43 11.62
N GLN A 10 2.76 -26.73 12.88
CA GLN A 10 3.41 -27.76 13.70
C GLN A 10 2.59 -29.04 13.65
N TYR A 11 3.27 -30.16 13.42
CA TYR A 11 2.64 -31.48 13.37
C TYR A 11 3.29 -32.36 14.43
N SER A 12 2.45 -33.12 15.12
CA SER A 12 2.84 -34.07 16.15
C SER A 12 2.07 -35.36 15.94
N GLN A 13 2.53 -36.45 16.56
CA GLN A 13 1.93 -37.78 16.42
C GLN A 13 1.97 -38.26 14.96
N PRO A 14 3.17 -38.61 14.45
CA PRO A 14 3.29 -39.26 13.14
C PRO A 14 2.48 -40.56 13.13
N ILE A 15 1.95 -40.91 11.96
CA ILE A 15 1.14 -42.11 11.76
C ILE A 15 2.01 -43.20 11.15
N ASP A 16 2.06 -44.35 11.83
CA ASP A 16 2.68 -45.58 11.31
C ASP A 16 1.68 -46.42 10.50
N SER A 17 0.39 -46.37 10.86
CA SER A 17 -0.71 -47.03 10.13
C SER A 17 -1.97 -46.16 10.04
N ILE A 18 -2.51 -46.01 8.83
CA ILE A 18 -3.78 -45.30 8.59
C ILE A 18 -4.93 -45.96 9.35
N SER A 19 -4.94 -47.30 9.43
CA SER A 19 -5.99 -48.05 10.11
C SER A 19 -6.08 -47.71 11.60
N GLU A 20 -4.93 -47.63 12.27
CA GLU A 20 -4.83 -47.32 13.69
C GLU A 20 -5.14 -45.84 13.97
N ALA A 21 -4.72 -44.94 13.08
CA ALA A 21 -5.05 -43.53 13.18
C ALA A 21 -6.58 -43.29 13.13
N LEU A 22 -7.27 -43.98 12.23
CA LEU A 22 -8.72 -43.83 12.04
C LEU A 22 -9.56 -44.37 13.20
N LEU A 23 -9.00 -45.22 14.08
CA LEU A 23 -9.66 -45.62 15.32
C LEU A 23 -9.74 -44.46 16.33
N ASN A 24 -8.81 -43.51 16.24
CA ASN A 24 -8.60 -42.48 17.25
C ASN A 24 -8.93 -41.07 16.77
N THR A 25 -8.99 -40.84 15.45
CA THR A 25 -9.29 -39.53 14.86
C THR A 25 -10.08 -39.66 13.57
N SER A 26 -10.97 -38.70 13.31
CA SER A 26 -11.68 -38.55 12.04
C SER A 26 -10.91 -37.70 11.02
N ARG A 27 -9.67 -37.31 11.33
CA ARG A 27 -8.84 -36.45 10.47
C ARG A 27 -7.37 -36.82 10.50
N ILE A 28 -6.78 -36.90 9.31
CA ILE A 28 -5.36 -37.12 9.06
C ILE A 28 -4.80 -35.91 8.28
N TYR A 29 -3.59 -35.48 8.61
CA TYR A 29 -2.89 -34.37 7.97
C TYR A 29 -1.75 -34.87 7.09
N CYS A 30 -1.66 -34.35 5.86
CA CYS A 30 -0.59 -34.59 4.90
C CYS A 30 0.05 -33.25 4.51
N PRO A 31 1.06 -32.78 5.26
CA PRO A 31 1.74 -31.53 4.97
C PRO A 31 2.83 -31.68 3.89
N LEU A 32 2.79 -30.81 2.89
CA LEU A 32 3.65 -30.87 1.70
C LEU A 32 4.16 -29.47 1.31
N ASP A 33 5.48 -29.31 1.17
CA ASP A 33 6.07 -28.18 0.44
C ASP A 33 5.87 -28.42 -1.07
N ILE A 34 5.37 -27.43 -1.79
CA ILE A 34 5.11 -27.48 -3.23
C ILE A 34 5.71 -26.28 -3.96
N ASP A 35 6.16 -26.53 -5.18
CA ASP A 35 6.62 -25.51 -6.13
C ASP A 35 6.32 -25.94 -7.57
N THR A 36 6.29 -24.98 -8.50
CA THR A 36 6.07 -25.27 -9.92
C THR A 36 6.97 -24.46 -10.83
N GLU A 37 7.51 -25.12 -11.85
CA GLU A 37 8.22 -24.46 -12.94
C GLU A 37 7.34 -24.43 -14.18
N PHE A 38 7.20 -23.26 -14.79
CA PHE A 38 6.33 -23.03 -15.93
C PHE A 38 6.95 -22.01 -16.89
N THR A 39 6.40 -21.92 -18.10
CA THR A 39 6.78 -20.88 -19.07
C THR A 39 5.55 -20.16 -19.62
N HIS A 40 5.73 -18.90 -19.98
CA HIS A 40 4.76 -18.15 -20.76
C HIS A 40 5.05 -18.38 -22.24
N LEU A 41 4.03 -18.77 -22.99
CA LEU A 41 4.23 -19.06 -24.40
C LEU A 41 4.43 -17.78 -25.19
N PRO A 42 5.38 -17.75 -26.14
CA PRO A 42 5.50 -16.63 -27.06
C PRO A 42 4.21 -16.53 -27.88
N TYR A 43 3.80 -15.30 -28.18
CA TYR A 43 2.62 -15.03 -28.97
C TYR A 43 2.89 -13.88 -29.95
N ASP A 44 2.16 -13.91 -31.06
CA ASP A 44 2.09 -12.82 -32.01
C ASP A 44 0.81 -12.02 -31.71
N LEU A 45 0.94 -10.72 -31.47
CA LEU A 45 -0.20 -9.86 -31.16
C LEU A 45 -1.15 -9.70 -32.36
N ASN A 46 -0.67 -9.84 -33.60
CA ASN A 46 -1.53 -9.83 -34.79
C ASN A 46 -2.23 -11.17 -35.01
N ARG A 47 -1.69 -12.26 -34.45
CA ARG A 47 -2.23 -13.62 -34.55
C ARG A 47 -2.38 -14.22 -33.16
N PRO A 48 -3.26 -13.65 -32.31
CA PRO A 48 -3.35 -14.03 -30.91
C PRO A 48 -3.76 -15.50 -30.76
N LYS A 49 -2.91 -16.28 -30.08
CA LYS A 49 -3.26 -17.63 -29.64
C LYS A 49 -3.98 -17.57 -28.29
N LYS A 50 -4.95 -18.46 -28.06
CA LYS A 50 -5.66 -18.55 -26.76
C LYS A 50 -4.77 -19.11 -25.65
N GLU A 51 -3.83 -20.00 -25.99
CA GLU A 51 -2.90 -20.60 -25.03
C GLU A 51 -1.92 -19.56 -24.47
N VAL A 52 -1.83 -19.49 -23.13
CA VAL A 52 -1.10 -18.44 -22.40
C VAL A 52 0.19 -18.97 -21.75
N SER A 53 0.18 -20.19 -21.24
CA SER A 53 1.33 -20.76 -20.52
C SER A 53 1.27 -22.28 -20.48
N LYS A 54 2.45 -22.91 -20.37
CA LYS A 54 2.58 -24.34 -20.08
C LYS A 54 3.26 -24.56 -18.74
N THR A 55 2.73 -25.50 -17.96
CA THR A 55 3.40 -25.97 -16.74
C THR A 55 4.37 -27.08 -17.11
N ILE A 56 5.61 -26.99 -16.66
CA ILE A 56 6.69 -27.90 -17.09
C ILE A 56 6.85 -29.01 -16.06
N THR A 57 7.04 -28.64 -14.79
CA THR A 57 7.25 -29.58 -13.70
C THR A 57 6.64 -29.08 -12.41
N ILE A 58 6.33 -30.02 -11.52
CA ILE A 58 5.91 -29.76 -10.15
C ILE A 58 6.91 -30.42 -9.23
N GLN A 59 7.27 -29.72 -8.17
CA GLN A 59 8.16 -30.24 -7.14
C GLN A 59 7.38 -30.39 -5.84
N ILE A 60 7.48 -31.57 -5.20
CA ILE A 60 6.76 -31.88 -3.97
C ILE A 60 7.74 -32.50 -2.97
N LYS A 61 7.70 -32.02 -1.73
CA LYS A 61 8.44 -32.57 -0.61
C LYS A 61 7.55 -32.69 0.62
N ASP A 62 7.36 -33.91 1.12
CA ASP A 62 6.75 -34.07 2.44
C ASP A 62 7.71 -33.62 3.54
N ILE A 63 7.14 -33.20 4.67
CA ILE A 63 7.90 -32.52 5.71
C ILE A 63 8.86 -33.43 6.49
N ALA A 64 8.74 -34.76 6.34
CA ALA A 64 9.63 -35.73 6.96
C ALA A 64 10.83 -36.05 6.05
N SER A 65 10.70 -35.83 4.74
CA SER A 65 11.76 -36.05 3.76
C SER A 65 12.78 -34.92 3.70
N SER A 66 14.04 -35.28 3.48
CA SER A 66 15.15 -34.35 3.25
C SER A 66 15.22 -33.82 1.81
N GLU A 67 14.64 -34.54 0.85
CA GLU A 67 14.73 -34.26 -0.59
C GLU A 67 13.35 -34.18 -1.24
N GLY A 68 13.18 -33.24 -2.17
CA GLY A 68 11.95 -33.11 -2.96
C GLY A 68 11.99 -33.97 -4.21
N LYS A 69 10.81 -34.43 -4.65
CA LYS A 69 10.63 -35.16 -5.91
C LYS A 69 10.14 -34.21 -6.99
N ILE A 70 10.58 -34.43 -8.23
CA ILE A 70 10.17 -33.67 -9.42
C ILE A 70 9.28 -34.56 -10.30
N TYR A 71 8.15 -34.01 -10.73
CA TYR A 71 7.22 -34.66 -11.64
C TYR A 71 7.07 -33.79 -12.89
N THR A 72 7.07 -34.40 -14.08
CA THR A 72 6.71 -33.69 -15.31
C THR A 72 5.21 -33.47 -15.34
N HIS A 73 4.79 -32.23 -15.61
CA HIS A 73 3.38 -31.92 -15.75
C HIS A 73 2.88 -32.41 -17.13
N PRO A 74 1.67 -32.98 -17.21
CA PRO A 74 1.05 -33.45 -18.46
C PRO A 74 1.08 -32.48 -19.66
N ASP A 75 1.07 -31.16 -19.44
CA ASP A 75 1.24 -30.15 -20.53
C ASP A 75 2.56 -30.33 -21.33
N CYS A 76 3.53 -31.01 -20.74
CA CYS A 76 4.88 -31.26 -21.26
C CYS A 76 5.23 -32.75 -21.26
N ALA A 77 4.23 -33.64 -21.36
CA ALA A 77 4.42 -35.09 -21.42
C ALA A 77 5.33 -35.53 -22.59
N ASP A 78 5.28 -34.80 -23.70
CA ASP A 78 6.08 -35.00 -24.92
C ASP A 78 7.60 -34.78 -24.71
N ILE A 79 7.96 -33.95 -23.73
CA ILE A 79 9.36 -33.60 -23.40
C ILE A 79 9.78 -34.11 -22.01
N ALA A 80 9.05 -35.08 -21.45
CA ALA A 80 9.24 -35.53 -20.09
C ALA A 80 10.64 -36.13 -19.83
N LYS A 81 11.29 -35.64 -18.77
CA LYS A 81 12.54 -36.18 -18.20
C LYS A 81 12.37 -36.72 -16.79
N HIS A 82 11.17 -36.60 -16.24
CA HIS A 82 10.76 -37.09 -14.93
C HIS A 82 9.44 -37.84 -15.05
N PRO A 83 9.02 -38.62 -14.03
CA PRO A 83 7.73 -39.28 -14.04
C PRO A 83 6.60 -38.28 -14.33
N ILE A 84 5.73 -38.63 -15.28
CA ILE A 84 4.58 -37.80 -15.66
C ILE A 84 3.49 -37.96 -14.60
N ALA A 85 2.97 -36.84 -14.10
CA ALA A 85 1.84 -36.88 -13.18
C ALA A 85 0.57 -37.40 -13.86
N SER A 86 -0.23 -38.22 -13.15
CA SER A 86 -1.32 -38.99 -13.75
C SER A 86 -2.62 -39.03 -12.93
N TYR A 87 -2.61 -38.61 -11.66
CA TYR A 87 -3.78 -38.73 -10.78
C TYR A 87 -4.73 -37.52 -10.81
N GLY A 88 -4.45 -36.51 -11.63
CA GLY A 88 -5.25 -35.28 -11.74
C GLY A 88 -5.17 -34.33 -10.53
N PHE A 89 -4.63 -34.79 -9.40
CA PHE A 89 -4.20 -33.98 -8.26
C PHE A 89 -2.83 -34.48 -7.79
N MET A 90 -1.82 -33.64 -8.00
CA MET A 90 -0.43 -34.10 -8.03
C MET A 90 0.17 -34.52 -6.68
N PRO A 91 -0.33 -34.06 -5.52
CA PRO A 91 -0.03 -34.69 -4.24
C PRO A 91 -0.31 -36.20 -4.20
N ILE A 92 -1.26 -36.73 -4.98
CA ILE A 92 -1.52 -38.17 -5.04
C ILE A 92 -0.39 -38.93 -5.77
N ASP A 93 0.17 -38.35 -6.84
CA ASP A 93 1.37 -38.90 -7.49
C ASP A 93 2.54 -39.01 -6.50
N HIS A 94 2.63 -38.08 -5.55
CA HIS A 94 3.64 -38.12 -4.48
C HIS A 94 3.40 -39.26 -3.48
N LEU A 95 2.14 -39.50 -3.08
CA LEU A 95 1.78 -40.61 -2.21
C LEU A 95 2.04 -41.96 -2.89
N ALA A 96 1.64 -42.11 -4.15
CA ALA A 96 1.88 -43.32 -4.93
C ALA A 96 3.38 -43.59 -5.09
N ALA A 97 4.17 -42.56 -5.39
CA ALA A 97 5.63 -42.65 -5.46
C ALA A 97 6.31 -42.90 -4.10
N ALA A 98 5.59 -42.78 -2.98
CA ALA A 98 6.04 -43.15 -1.65
C ALA A 98 5.62 -44.58 -1.25
N GLY A 99 4.93 -45.31 -2.15
CA GLY A 99 4.57 -46.72 -1.97
C GLY A 99 3.11 -46.97 -1.59
N HIS A 100 2.27 -45.93 -1.49
CA HIS A 100 0.86 -46.08 -1.15
C HIS A 100 0.00 -46.50 -2.35
N GLN A 101 -0.99 -47.37 -2.12
CA GLN A 101 -2.01 -47.70 -3.11
C GLN A 101 -3.06 -46.61 -3.12
N CYS A 102 -3.10 -45.76 -4.15
CA CYS A 102 -3.98 -44.61 -4.22
C CYS A 102 -4.97 -44.68 -5.38
N VAL A 103 -6.24 -44.38 -5.11
CA VAL A 103 -7.28 -44.14 -6.12
C VAL A 103 -8.04 -42.86 -5.74
N LEU A 104 -7.92 -41.82 -6.57
CA LEU A 104 -8.67 -40.57 -6.38
C LEU A 104 -9.94 -40.58 -7.24
N THR A 105 -11.08 -40.31 -6.62
CA THR A 105 -12.38 -40.27 -7.32
C THR A 105 -13.12 -38.98 -7.02
N ARG A 106 -13.79 -38.41 -8.03
CA ARG A 106 -14.70 -37.26 -7.87
C ARG A 106 -16.12 -37.78 -7.57
N VAL A 107 -16.77 -37.19 -6.58
CA VAL A 107 -18.14 -37.51 -6.16
C VAL A 107 -19.06 -36.30 -6.35
N ASN A 108 -20.38 -36.48 -6.35
CA ASN A 108 -21.32 -35.37 -6.59
C ASN A 108 -21.44 -34.40 -5.40
N LYS A 109 -21.17 -34.86 -4.17
CA LYS A 109 -21.23 -34.05 -2.94
C LYS A 109 -20.20 -34.55 -1.92
N PRO A 110 -19.68 -33.69 -1.04
CA PRO A 110 -18.85 -34.11 0.09
C PRO A 110 -19.56 -35.19 0.92
N THR A 111 -18.81 -36.23 1.29
CA THR A 111 -19.30 -37.43 1.97
C THR A 111 -19.00 -37.37 3.47
N LEU A 112 -19.76 -38.10 4.29
CA LEU A 112 -19.52 -38.27 5.73
C LEU A 112 -18.38 -39.30 5.99
N LEU A 113 -17.25 -39.14 5.31
CA LEU A 113 -16.05 -39.97 5.50
C LEU A 113 -15.06 -39.26 6.43
N PRO A 114 -14.13 -40.00 7.06
CA PRO A 114 -12.96 -39.39 7.69
C PRO A 114 -12.15 -38.57 6.69
N VAL A 115 -11.45 -37.54 7.16
CA VAL A 115 -10.84 -36.51 6.31
C VAL A 115 -9.34 -36.72 6.18
N ILE A 116 -8.82 -36.63 4.96
CA ILE A 116 -7.40 -36.36 4.71
C ILE A 116 -7.23 -34.91 4.28
N GLN A 117 -6.52 -34.13 5.09
CA GLN A 117 -6.25 -32.72 4.84
C GLN A 117 -4.85 -32.55 4.28
N PHE A 118 -4.74 -32.05 3.04
CA PHE A 118 -3.47 -31.66 2.45
C PHE A 118 -3.15 -30.22 2.83
N ASP A 119 -2.04 -30.06 3.55
CA ASP A 119 -1.54 -28.77 4.00
C ASP A 119 -0.41 -28.33 3.07
N LEU A 120 -0.72 -27.45 2.14
CA LEU A 120 0.18 -27.06 1.06
C LEU A 120 0.98 -25.82 1.44
N TYR A 121 2.31 -25.93 1.40
CA TYR A 121 3.25 -24.85 1.69
C TYR A 121 3.90 -24.34 0.41
N GLY A 122 3.94 -23.02 0.24
CA GLY A 122 4.57 -22.38 -0.91
C GLY A 122 4.85 -20.91 -0.65
N PHE A 123 5.75 -20.30 -1.42
CA PHE A 123 6.06 -18.88 -1.25
C PHE A 123 5.05 -17.97 -1.93
N PHE A 124 4.34 -18.44 -2.97
CA PHE A 124 3.32 -17.64 -3.66
C PHE A 124 2.23 -18.54 -4.27
N LEU A 125 1.52 -19.27 -3.40
CA LEU A 125 0.60 -20.39 -3.75
C LEU A 125 -0.46 -20.11 -4.82
N THR A 126 -0.68 -18.84 -5.17
CA THR A 126 -1.51 -18.46 -6.32
C THR A 126 -0.93 -18.93 -7.65
N ALA A 127 0.40 -19.01 -7.79
CA ALA A 127 1.04 -19.55 -8.98
C ALA A 127 0.87 -21.08 -9.06
N GLU A 128 0.87 -21.78 -7.93
CA GLU A 128 0.80 -23.24 -7.89
C GLU A 128 -0.64 -23.78 -7.97
N LEU A 129 -1.63 -23.06 -7.42
CA LEU A 129 -3.00 -23.54 -7.17
C LEU A 129 -3.64 -24.30 -8.33
N TYR A 130 -3.63 -23.72 -9.53
CA TYR A 130 -4.24 -24.31 -10.73
C TYR A 130 -3.33 -25.30 -11.45
N ARG A 131 -2.03 -25.30 -11.12
CA ARG A 131 -1.01 -26.14 -11.75
C ARG A 131 -0.88 -27.50 -11.10
N ILE A 132 -1.37 -27.65 -9.87
CA ILE A 132 -1.36 -28.92 -9.13
C ILE A 132 -2.64 -29.78 -9.33
N VAL A 133 -3.58 -29.30 -10.14
CA VAL A 133 -4.87 -29.95 -10.43
C VAL A 133 -5.18 -29.98 -11.92
N GLN A 134 -5.90 -31.00 -12.39
CA GLN A 134 -6.24 -31.19 -13.80
C GLN A 134 -7.68 -31.67 -14.02
N GLY A 135 -8.17 -31.50 -15.25
CA GLY A 135 -9.49 -31.97 -15.68
C GLY A 135 -10.59 -31.53 -14.73
N ALA A 136 -11.49 -32.45 -14.40
CA ALA A 136 -12.63 -32.18 -13.51
C ALA A 136 -12.25 -31.68 -12.12
N TYR A 137 -11.05 -32.01 -11.61
CA TYR A 137 -10.56 -31.52 -10.32
C TYR A 137 -10.20 -30.03 -10.38
N ARG A 138 -9.73 -29.55 -11.53
CA ARG A 138 -9.47 -28.13 -11.75
C ARG A 138 -10.77 -27.32 -11.74
N ASP A 139 -11.85 -27.86 -12.30
CA ASP A 139 -13.18 -27.21 -12.28
C ASP A 139 -13.70 -26.99 -10.86
N ASP A 140 -13.46 -27.96 -9.96
CA ASP A 140 -13.85 -27.84 -8.55
C ASP A 140 -13.06 -26.72 -7.82
N ILE A 141 -11.77 -26.56 -8.14
CA ILE A 141 -10.96 -25.44 -7.62
C ILE A 141 -11.46 -24.09 -8.19
N ASP A 142 -11.79 -24.05 -9.47
CA ASP A 142 -12.36 -22.88 -10.13
C ASP A 142 -13.69 -22.45 -9.47
N GLU A 143 -14.57 -23.41 -9.16
CA GLU A 143 -15.81 -23.15 -8.43
C GLU A 143 -15.54 -22.54 -7.05
N LEU A 144 -14.58 -23.08 -6.29
CA LEU A 144 -14.23 -22.55 -4.96
C LEU A 144 -13.60 -21.15 -5.02
N VAL A 145 -12.83 -20.84 -6.07
CA VAL A 145 -12.28 -19.50 -6.31
C VAL A 145 -13.39 -18.50 -6.65
N ARG A 146 -14.36 -18.91 -7.47
CA ARG A 146 -15.51 -18.07 -7.87
C ARG A 146 -16.59 -17.99 -6.79
N SER A 147 -16.65 -18.95 -5.87
CA SER A 147 -17.71 -19.07 -4.86
C SER A 147 -17.90 -17.79 -4.05
N LYS A 148 -19.14 -17.30 -3.98
CA LYS A 148 -19.55 -16.21 -3.08
C LYS A 148 -20.16 -16.74 -1.77
N ASN A 149 -20.36 -18.06 -1.64
CA ASN A 149 -21.00 -18.68 -0.50
C ASN A 149 -19.96 -19.23 0.49
N PRO A 150 -19.74 -18.59 1.66
CA PRO A 150 -18.73 -19.04 2.62
C PRO A 150 -19.03 -20.42 3.23
N LYS A 151 -20.28 -20.91 3.16
CA LYS A 151 -20.65 -22.24 3.63
C LYS A 151 -20.20 -23.37 2.69
N LEU A 152 -20.07 -23.08 1.40
CA LEU A 152 -19.59 -24.04 0.40
C LEU A 152 -18.06 -24.11 0.36
N GLY A 153 -17.38 -23.24 1.12
CA GLY A 153 -15.94 -23.06 1.00
C GLY A 153 -15.58 -21.98 -0.01
N GLN A 154 -14.46 -21.31 0.22
CA GLN A 154 -13.91 -20.26 -0.63
C GLN A 154 -12.39 -20.34 -0.65
N ILE A 155 -11.81 -20.16 -1.84
CA ILE A 155 -10.38 -19.90 -2.03
C ILE A 155 -10.24 -18.45 -2.49
N GLN A 156 -9.48 -17.67 -1.72
CA GLN A 156 -9.31 -16.24 -1.99
C GLN A 156 -7.89 -15.80 -1.70
N MET A 157 -7.44 -14.75 -2.38
CA MET A 157 -6.14 -14.14 -2.15
C MET A 157 -6.32 -12.72 -1.64
N GLY A 158 -5.92 -12.46 -0.40
CA GLY A 158 -5.66 -11.11 0.11
C GLY A 158 -4.18 -10.79 -0.06
N ARG A 159 -3.48 -10.58 1.05
CA ARG A 159 -2.00 -10.55 1.09
C ARG A 159 -1.34 -11.89 0.75
N ARG A 160 -2.11 -12.97 0.91
CA ARG A 160 -1.72 -14.37 0.70
C ARG A 160 -2.95 -15.19 0.30
N LEU A 161 -2.73 -16.35 -0.31
CA LEU A 161 -3.78 -17.32 -0.60
C LEU A 161 -4.29 -17.96 0.70
N ILE A 162 -5.62 -18.05 0.82
CA ILE A 162 -6.30 -18.70 1.94
C ILE A 162 -7.47 -19.55 1.44
N ALA A 163 -7.65 -20.69 2.09
CA ALA A 163 -8.88 -21.47 2.06
C ALA A 163 -9.71 -21.14 3.30
N SER A 164 -11.02 -21.01 3.15
CA SER A 164 -11.90 -20.88 4.31
C SER A 164 -13.28 -21.49 4.10
N THR A 165 -13.76 -22.21 5.12
CA THR A 165 -15.13 -22.77 5.17
C THR A 165 -15.82 -22.31 6.45
N GLN A 166 -17.07 -21.84 6.32
CA GLN A 166 -17.92 -21.45 7.44
C GLN A 166 -18.91 -22.57 7.78
N PHE A 167 -18.78 -23.16 8.97
CA PHE A 167 -19.64 -24.26 9.42
C PHE A 167 -20.89 -23.75 10.14
N THR A 168 -20.75 -23.35 11.41
CA THR A 168 -21.84 -22.87 12.28
C THR A 168 -21.52 -21.50 12.85
N GLY A 169 -22.52 -20.62 12.88
CA GLY A 169 -22.36 -19.22 13.31
C GLY A 169 -21.27 -18.50 12.51
N ASN A 170 -20.36 -17.81 13.20
CA ASN A 170 -19.22 -17.10 12.60
C ASN A 170 -17.91 -17.91 12.63
N LYS A 171 -17.94 -19.20 13.01
CA LYS A 171 -16.72 -20.02 13.05
C LYS A 171 -16.26 -20.33 11.63
N ARG A 172 -15.03 -19.91 11.32
CA ARG A 172 -14.36 -20.20 10.05
C ARG A 172 -13.18 -21.11 10.28
N GLU A 173 -13.10 -22.15 9.49
CA GLU A 173 -11.97 -23.06 9.44
C GLU A 173 -11.07 -22.67 8.26
N SER A 174 -9.75 -22.85 8.39
CA SER A 174 -8.75 -22.40 7.40
C SER A 174 -8.50 -23.42 6.28
N TRP A 175 -9.52 -24.18 5.92
CA TRP A 175 -9.47 -25.25 4.92
C TRP A 175 -10.82 -25.37 4.20
N VAL A 176 -10.82 -26.05 3.06
CA VAL A 176 -12.02 -26.33 2.23
C VAL A 176 -12.17 -27.81 1.96
N TYR A 177 -13.42 -28.30 1.95
CA TYR A 177 -13.73 -29.62 1.44
C TYR A 177 -13.79 -29.59 -0.07
N LEU A 178 -13.31 -30.68 -0.67
CA LEU A 178 -13.45 -30.91 -2.10
C LEU A 178 -14.42 -32.06 -2.32
N PRO A 179 -15.10 -32.16 -3.46
CA PRO A 179 -15.94 -33.31 -3.77
C PRO A 179 -15.10 -34.52 -4.21
N TRP A 180 -13.98 -34.80 -3.52
CA TRP A 180 -13.02 -35.85 -3.89
C TRP A 180 -12.86 -36.87 -2.76
N VAL A 181 -12.88 -38.15 -3.11
CA VAL A 181 -12.62 -39.26 -2.20
C VAL A 181 -11.32 -39.94 -2.62
N LEU A 182 -10.36 -39.98 -1.71
CA LEU A 182 -9.12 -40.73 -1.86
C LEU A 182 -9.28 -42.08 -1.18
N GLU A 183 -9.21 -43.15 -1.94
CA GLU A 183 -8.95 -44.48 -1.42
C GLU A 183 -7.43 -44.68 -1.30
N ILE A 184 -6.94 -44.82 -0.07
CA ILE A 184 -5.51 -45.01 0.23
C ILE A 184 -5.33 -46.25 1.10
N ASP A 185 -4.54 -47.21 0.62
CA ASP A 185 -4.26 -48.48 1.30
C ASP A 185 -5.54 -49.19 1.79
N GLY A 186 -6.61 -49.12 0.99
CA GLY A 186 -7.93 -49.71 1.28
C GLY A 186 -8.88 -48.84 2.11
N TYR A 187 -8.49 -47.64 2.52
CA TYR A 187 -9.30 -46.72 3.32
C TYR A 187 -9.80 -45.53 2.50
N LYS A 188 -11.11 -45.26 2.58
CA LYS A 188 -11.74 -44.13 1.88
C LYS A 188 -11.78 -42.87 2.75
N LEU A 189 -11.17 -41.80 2.27
CA LEU A 189 -11.02 -40.54 2.96
C LEU A 189 -11.53 -39.37 2.10
N GLN A 190 -12.27 -38.46 2.73
CA GLN A 190 -12.70 -37.20 2.14
C GLN A 190 -11.52 -36.22 2.05
N VAL A 191 -11.24 -35.68 0.86
CA VAL A 191 -10.14 -34.73 0.69
C VAL A 191 -10.52 -33.33 1.16
N ALA A 192 -9.61 -32.68 1.90
CA ALA A 192 -9.65 -31.27 2.24
C ALA A 192 -8.32 -30.57 1.92
N LEU A 193 -8.35 -29.27 1.62
CA LEU A 193 -7.15 -28.46 1.35
C LEU A 193 -7.00 -27.32 2.34
N SER A 194 -5.76 -27.06 2.75
CA SER A 194 -5.35 -25.83 3.42
C SER A 194 -4.10 -25.24 2.76
N PHE A 195 -3.92 -23.92 2.90
CA PHE A 195 -2.82 -23.18 2.26
C PHE A 195 -2.00 -22.38 3.26
N TYR A 196 -0.70 -22.67 3.29
CA TYR A 196 0.34 -21.97 4.04
C TYR A 196 1.21 -21.14 3.08
N ASP A 197 0.59 -20.11 2.50
CA ASP A 197 1.26 -19.16 1.61
C ASP A 197 2.15 -18.19 2.40
N THR A 198 3.46 -18.27 2.19
CA THR A 198 4.45 -17.56 2.99
C THR A 198 4.82 -16.17 2.46
N CYS A 199 4.29 -15.73 1.30
CA CYS A 199 4.59 -14.42 0.69
C CYS A 199 4.36 -13.22 1.63
N ALA A 200 3.48 -13.35 2.61
CA ALA A 200 3.10 -12.26 3.51
C ALA A 200 3.75 -12.32 4.90
N VAL A 201 4.47 -13.40 5.22
CA VAL A 201 4.97 -13.66 6.59
C VAL A 201 5.88 -12.54 7.07
N HIS A 202 6.76 -12.02 6.20
CA HIS A 202 7.63 -10.86 6.46
C HIS A 202 7.26 -9.63 5.59
N GLY A 203 6.01 -9.53 5.13
CA GLY A 203 5.57 -8.48 4.20
C GLY A 203 6.14 -8.67 2.79
N GLY A 204 6.36 -7.60 2.04
CA GLY A 204 6.76 -7.64 0.63
C GLY A 204 8.21 -8.03 0.32
N VAL A 205 8.87 -8.81 1.18
CA VAL A 205 10.23 -9.31 0.91
C VAL A 205 10.20 -10.50 -0.04
N ASN A 206 11.28 -10.77 -0.79
CA ASN A 206 11.36 -11.97 -1.62
C ASN A 206 11.69 -13.23 -0.79
N TYR A 207 11.52 -14.42 -1.38
CA TYR A 207 11.72 -15.69 -0.69
C TYR A 207 13.12 -15.84 -0.08
N ALA A 208 14.17 -15.48 -0.83
CA ALA A 208 15.54 -15.58 -0.36
C ALA A 208 15.78 -14.75 0.90
N THR A 209 15.21 -13.53 0.94
CA THR A 209 15.28 -12.65 2.11
C THR A 209 14.47 -13.22 3.28
N PHE A 210 13.28 -13.75 3.03
CA PHE A 210 12.48 -14.42 4.06
C PHE A 210 13.24 -15.59 4.69
N CYS A 211 13.75 -16.52 3.88
CA CYS A 211 14.55 -17.64 4.36
C CYS A 211 15.80 -17.18 5.13
N ALA A 212 16.53 -16.19 4.61
CA ALA A 212 17.70 -15.63 5.29
C ALA A 212 17.36 -15.03 6.66
N ASN A 213 16.26 -14.26 6.78
CA ASN A 213 15.78 -13.71 8.04
C ASN A 213 15.40 -14.80 9.05
N CYS A 214 14.90 -15.95 8.57
CA CYS A 214 14.64 -17.11 9.41
C CYS A 214 15.91 -17.90 9.75
N GLY A 215 17.01 -17.70 9.04
CA GLY A 215 18.24 -18.50 9.18
C GLY A 215 18.24 -19.79 8.38
N VAL A 216 17.44 -19.86 7.31
CA VAL A 216 17.40 -20.97 6.35
C VAL A 216 18.25 -20.61 5.13
N LYS A 217 19.24 -21.46 4.83
CA LYS A 217 20.16 -21.27 3.69
C LYS A 217 19.63 -22.02 2.47
N LEU A 218 19.37 -21.28 1.39
CA LEU A 218 18.93 -21.87 0.12
C LEU A 218 20.17 -22.34 -0.66
N LYS A 219 20.23 -23.63 -1.00
CA LYS A 219 21.43 -24.24 -1.59
C LYS A 219 21.61 -23.94 -3.08
N TYR A 220 20.52 -23.85 -3.85
CA TYR A 220 20.56 -23.90 -5.31
C TYR A 220 19.71 -22.84 -6.02
N LYS A 221 19.09 -21.90 -5.29
CA LYS A 221 18.13 -20.93 -5.86
C LYS A 221 18.77 -19.92 -6.84
N ASP A 222 20.07 -19.66 -6.69
CA ASP A 222 20.81 -18.69 -7.53
C ASP A 222 21.49 -19.34 -8.74
N THR A 223 21.12 -20.58 -9.09
CA THR A 223 21.76 -21.32 -10.20
C THR A 223 21.32 -20.88 -11.60
N PHE A 224 20.17 -20.21 -11.76
CA PHE A 224 19.73 -19.63 -13.04
C PHE A 224 19.64 -18.10 -12.99
N THR A 225 20.09 -17.47 -14.07
CA THR A 225 19.96 -16.03 -14.35
C THR A 225 18.53 -15.64 -14.73
N PRO A 226 18.16 -14.35 -14.65
CA PRO A 226 16.83 -13.90 -15.07
C PRO A 226 16.48 -14.18 -16.54
N SER A 227 17.46 -14.17 -17.46
CA SER A 227 17.25 -14.48 -18.87
C SER A 227 17.01 -15.98 -19.10
N GLU A 228 17.73 -16.84 -18.38
CA GLU A 228 17.49 -18.29 -18.36
C GLU A 228 16.08 -18.58 -17.82
N LYS A 229 15.66 -17.93 -16.72
CA LYS A 229 14.32 -18.07 -16.13
C LYS A 229 13.17 -17.78 -17.10
N LYS A 230 13.35 -16.90 -18.09
CA LYS A 230 12.34 -16.64 -19.13
C LYS A 230 12.17 -17.81 -20.11
N ARG A 231 13.18 -18.68 -20.23
CA ARG A 231 13.24 -19.81 -21.17
C ARG A 231 13.25 -21.14 -20.42
N MET A 232 12.35 -21.32 -19.45
CA MET A 232 12.36 -22.53 -18.60
C MET A 232 12.20 -23.85 -19.33
N ILE A 233 11.45 -23.91 -20.44
CA ILE A 233 11.39 -25.13 -21.27
C ILE A 233 12.79 -25.47 -21.82
N GLU A 234 13.51 -24.48 -22.37
CA GLU A 234 14.88 -24.69 -22.87
C GLU A 234 15.81 -25.13 -21.74
N MET A 235 15.74 -24.52 -20.55
CA MET A 235 16.61 -24.92 -19.44
C MET A 235 16.29 -26.33 -18.93
N TYR A 236 15.03 -26.74 -18.97
CA TYR A 236 14.61 -28.10 -18.66
C TYR A 236 15.19 -29.12 -19.66
N LEU A 237 15.15 -28.78 -20.95
CA LEU A 237 15.63 -29.61 -22.06
C LEU A 237 17.15 -29.66 -22.20
N GLU A 238 17.83 -28.52 -22.12
CA GLU A 238 19.25 -28.40 -22.46
C GLU A 238 20.14 -28.41 -21.22
N CYS A 239 19.64 -27.91 -20.09
CA CYS A 239 20.38 -27.73 -18.84
C CYS A 239 19.86 -28.61 -17.68
N THR A 240 19.37 -29.82 -17.98
CA THR A 240 18.65 -30.69 -17.02
C THR A 240 19.39 -30.90 -15.69
N LYS A 241 20.72 -31.08 -15.69
CA LYS A 241 21.50 -31.24 -14.44
C LYS A 241 21.44 -30.02 -13.52
N ARG A 242 21.43 -28.80 -14.08
CA ARG A 242 21.25 -27.54 -13.33
C ARG A 242 19.79 -27.41 -12.90
N PHE A 243 18.86 -27.73 -13.79
CA PHE A 243 17.43 -27.70 -13.53
C PHE A 243 17.02 -28.57 -12.32
N VAL A 244 17.49 -29.82 -12.27
CA VAL A 244 17.19 -30.76 -11.17
C VAL A 244 17.67 -30.24 -9.81
N LYS A 245 18.75 -29.44 -9.78
CA LYS A 245 19.21 -28.78 -8.54
C LYS A 245 18.39 -27.53 -8.23
N TYR A 246 18.04 -26.77 -9.26
CA TYR A 246 17.32 -25.50 -9.15
C TYR A 246 15.87 -25.70 -8.67
N ALA A 247 15.11 -26.58 -9.32
CA ALA A 247 13.66 -26.67 -9.16
C ALA A 247 13.19 -27.02 -7.73
N PRO A 248 13.88 -27.88 -6.96
CA PRO A 248 13.54 -28.09 -5.54
C PRO A 248 13.92 -26.91 -4.62
N GLY A 249 14.50 -25.84 -5.16
CA GLY A 249 15.09 -24.73 -4.43
C GLY A 249 14.12 -23.93 -3.56
N ASP A 250 12.82 -24.03 -3.83
CA ASP A 250 11.76 -23.31 -3.10
C ASP A 250 10.93 -24.21 -2.16
N LEU A 251 11.36 -25.45 -1.94
CA LEU A 251 10.69 -26.40 -1.04
C LEU A 251 11.10 -26.25 0.44
N TYR A 252 11.48 -25.05 0.89
CA TYR A 252 11.92 -24.79 2.27
C TYR A 252 10.90 -23.98 3.11
N ASN A 253 9.65 -23.83 2.65
CA ASN A 253 8.66 -22.94 3.26
C ASN A 253 8.32 -23.35 4.69
N ARG A 254 8.00 -24.63 4.94
CA ARG A 254 7.71 -25.06 6.32
C ARG A 254 8.91 -24.92 7.24
N GLN A 255 10.11 -25.30 6.78
CA GLN A 255 11.33 -25.14 7.58
C GLN A 255 11.55 -23.66 7.95
N ALA A 256 11.34 -22.74 7.01
CA ALA A 256 11.41 -21.32 7.25
C ALA A 256 10.38 -20.85 8.29
N LEU A 257 9.14 -21.35 8.26
CA LEU A 257 8.11 -21.04 9.27
C LEU A 257 8.51 -21.52 10.69
N ILE A 258 9.06 -22.73 10.81
CA ILE A 258 9.54 -23.25 12.11
C ILE A 258 10.72 -22.41 12.61
N LYS A 259 11.69 -22.10 11.75
CA LYS A 259 12.82 -21.24 12.11
C LYS A 259 12.40 -19.81 12.41
N ASN A 260 11.39 -19.29 11.73
CA ASN A 260 10.79 -18.00 12.04
C ASN A 260 10.24 -17.98 13.47
N MET A 261 9.55 -19.04 13.88
CA MET A 261 9.04 -19.17 15.25
C MET A 261 10.15 -19.13 16.29
N GLU A 262 11.26 -19.83 16.06
CA GLU A 262 12.44 -19.77 16.94
C GLU A 262 13.00 -18.34 17.03
N ARG A 263 13.10 -17.63 15.90
CA ARG A 263 13.55 -16.22 15.88
C ARG A 263 12.61 -15.30 16.67
N PHE A 264 11.31 -15.51 16.58
CA PHE A 264 10.36 -14.73 17.36
C PHE A 264 10.41 -15.06 18.86
N ARG A 265 10.75 -16.28 19.27
CA ARG A 265 11.03 -16.56 20.69
C ARG A 265 12.17 -15.69 21.22
N ILE A 266 13.27 -15.56 20.46
CA ILE A 266 14.38 -14.67 20.81
C ILE A 266 13.90 -13.22 21.00
N ILE A 267 13.01 -12.74 20.12
CA ILE A 267 12.44 -11.39 20.25
C ILE A 267 11.59 -11.28 21.52
N TYR A 268 10.72 -12.26 21.81
CA TYR A 268 9.92 -12.29 23.03
C TYR A 268 10.79 -12.29 24.30
N SER A 269 11.86 -13.09 24.33
CA SER A 269 12.82 -13.13 25.44
C SER A 269 13.54 -11.78 25.59
N SER A 270 13.94 -11.14 24.48
CA SER A 270 14.57 -9.79 24.51
C SER A 270 13.67 -8.68 25.07
N LEU A 271 12.36 -8.92 25.09
CA LEU A 271 11.33 -8.01 25.60
C LEU A 271 10.80 -8.40 26.98
N ASN A 272 11.38 -9.45 27.59
CA ASN A 272 10.97 -10.04 28.86
C ASN A 272 9.48 -10.43 28.89
N ILE A 273 8.98 -11.07 27.83
CA ILE A 273 7.57 -11.50 27.70
C ILE A 273 7.43 -12.94 27.24
N GLU A 274 8.44 -13.78 27.46
CA GLU A 274 8.44 -15.18 26.98
C GLU A 274 7.25 -16.00 27.51
N GLU A 275 6.76 -15.71 28.72
CA GLU A 275 5.55 -16.32 29.30
C GLU A 275 4.26 -16.07 28.48
N TYR A 276 4.24 -15.01 27.66
CA TYR A 276 3.12 -14.65 26.79
C TYR A 276 3.31 -15.13 25.34
N PHE A 277 4.29 -16.00 25.07
CA PHE A 277 4.65 -16.38 23.71
C PHE A 277 3.48 -17.03 22.96
N GLU A 278 3.15 -16.48 21.80
CA GLU A 278 2.24 -17.09 20.83
C GLU A 278 2.99 -17.36 19.52
N ALA A 279 2.78 -18.54 18.90
CA ALA A 279 3.40 -18.87 17.63
C ALA A 279 3.08 -17.80 16.55
N PRO A 280 4.06 -17.35 15.73
CA PRO A 280 3.84 -16.34 14.70
C PRO A 280 2.67 -16.66 13.77
N ARG A 281 1.98 -15.62 13.33
CA ARG A 281 0.96 -15.72 12.28
C ARG A 281 1.60 -15.68 10.90
N LEU A 282 0.84 -16.05 9.89
CA LEU A 282 1.26 -16.02 8.47
C LEU A 282 1.31 -14.60 7.86
N THR A 283 1.35 -13.57 8.70
CA THR A 283 1.53 -12.17 8.30
C THR A 283 2.30 -11.44 9.39
N ILE A 284 3.24 -10.57 9.03
CA ILE A 284 4.05 -9.84 10.01
C ILE A 284 3.21 -8.99 10.97
N GLY A 285 2.19 -8.28 10.48
CA GLY A 285 1.31 -7.44 11.30
C GLY A 285 0.59 -8.22 12.40
N ALA A 286 -0.03 -9.35 12.06
CA ALA A 286 -0.70 -10.17 13.08
C ALA A 286 0.26 -10.80 14.10
N THR A 287 1.54 -10.99 13.74
CA THR A 287 2.58 -11.44 14.68
C THR A 287 3.00 -10.30 15.61
N VAL A 288 3.24 -9.10 15.08
CA VAL A 288 3.68 -7.94 15.87
C VAL A 288 2.56 -7.39 16.76
N ALA A 289 1.31 -7.38 16.30
CA ALA A 289 0.15 -7.03 17.12
C ALA A 289 0.02 -7.91 18.38
N ARG A 290 0.42 -9.19 18.30
CA ARG A 290 0.48 -10.08 19.48
C ARG A 290 1.59 -9.68 20.45
N ILE A 291 2.77 -9.31 19.96
CA ILE A 291 3.86 -8.79 20.80
C ILE A 291 3.41 -7.55 21.57
N VAL A 292 2.75 -6.60 20.89
CA VAL A 292 2.21 -5.40 21.54
C VAL A 292 1.18 -5.78 22.62
N ARG A 293 0.27 -6.70 22.31
CA ARG A 293 -0.72 -7.20 23.28
C ARG A 293 -0.06 -7.85 24.49
N SER A 294 0.98 -8.66 24.29
CA SER A 294 1.76 -9.28 25.38
C SER A 294 2.40 -8.21 26.29
N LYS A 295 2.94 -7.12 25.72
CA LYS A 295 3.48 -6.01 26.52
C LYS A 295 2.39 -5.24 27.26
N LEU A 296 1.20 -5.09 26.69
CA LEU A 296 0.06 -4.50 27.39
C LEU A 296 -0.46 -5.38 28.53
N LEU A 297 -0.46 -6.71 28.38
CA LEU A 297 -0.77 -7.65 29.45
C LEU A 297 0.21 -7.50 30.62
N GLN A 298 1.51 -7.52 30.32
CA GLN A 298 2.56 -7.30 31.32
C GLN A 298 2.40 -5.94 32.02
N PHE A 299 2.16 -4.86 31.27
CA PHE A 299 1.94 -3.52 31.83
C PHE A 299 0.75 -3.47 32.81
N LEU A 300 -0.33 -4.20 32.50
CA LEU A 300 -1.52 -4.26 33.34
C LEU A 300 -1.42 -5.28 34.50
N GLY A 301 -0.35 -6.07 34.56
CA GLY A 301 -0.19 -7.15 35.53
C GLY A 301 -1.22 -8.27 35.33
N LEU A 302 -1.56 -8.58 34.09
CA LEU A 302 -2.57 -9.59 33.72
C LEU A 302 -1.92 -10.85 33.15
N ASP A 303 -2.53 -12.01 33.41
CA ASP A 303 -2.07 -13.29 32.88
C ASP A 303 -2.31 -13.40 31.36
N ALA A 304 -1.55 -14.27 30.68
CA ALA A 304 -1.73 -14.52 29.23
C ALA A 304 -3.16 -14.94 28.81
N LYS A 305 -3.92 -15.57 29.72
CA LYS A 305 -5.32 -15.97 29.49
C LYS A 305 -6.29 -14.77 29.45
N ASP A 306 -5.93 -13.64 30.05
CA ASP A 306 -6.77 -12.46 30.21
C ASP A 306 -6.70 -11.48 29.02
N LYS A 307 -6.18 -11.94 27.88
CA LYS A 307 -6.08 -11.17 26.63
C LYS A 307 -7.37 -10.45 26.20
N ASN A 308 -8.53 -11.02 26.51
CA ASN A 308 -9.82 -10.41 26.19
C ASN A 308 -10.06 -9.10 26.96
N GLN A 309 -9.52 -8.97 28.18
CA GLN A 309 -9.62 -7.76 28.97
C GLN A 309 -8.82 -6.61 28.34
N VAL A 310 -7.61 -6.88 27.84
CA VAL A 310 -6.81 -5.90 27.09
C VAL A 310 -7.52 -5.47 25.81
N ILE A 311 -8.12 -6.42 25.08
CA ILE A 311 -8.91 -6.13 23.88
C ILE A 311 -10.06 -5.19 24.20
N GLU A 312 -10.76 -5.40 25.32
CA GLU A 312 -11.87 -4.53 25.73
C GLU A 312 -11.37 -3.11 26.08
N PHE A 313 -10.21 -2.99 26.74
CA PHE A 313 -9.62 -1.67 27.04
C PHE A 313 -9.16 -0.92 25.78
N CYS A 314 -8.72 -1.61 24.72
CA CYS A 314 -8.30 -0.99 23.47
C CYS A 314 -9.49 -0.68 22.53
N ARG A 315 -10.58 -1.45 22.65
CA ARG A 315 -11.71 -1.50 21.71
C ARG A 315 -12.21 -0.12 21.27
N TYR A 316 -12.40 0.79 22.22
CA TYR A 316 -13.06 2.08 22.00
C TYR A 316 -12.24 3.08 21.17
N GLY A 317 -10.94 2.83 20.97
CA GLY A 317 -10.08 3.60 20.07
C GLY A 317 -9.98 3.01 18.66
N THR A 318 -10.51 1.81 18.42
CA THR A 318 -10.29 1.07 17.17
C THR A 318 -11.13 1.60 16.00
N ALA A 319 -10.64 1.45 14.76
CA ALA A 319 -11.43 1.76 13.57
C ALA A 319 -12.71 0.91 13.49
N LYS A 320 -12.66 -0.34 13.96
CA LYS A 320 -13.81 -1.24 14.02
C LYS A 320 -14.95 -0.65 14.86
N TYR A 321 -14.63 -0.12 16.04
CA TYR A 321 -15.61 0.55 16.90
C TYR A 321 -16.28 1.73 16.19
N PHE A 322 -15.50 2.63 15.59
CA PHE A 322 -16.08 3.78 14.88
C PHE A 322 -16.92 3.38 13.65
N LYS A 323 -16.58 2.28 12.95
CA LYS A 323 -17.40 1.77 11.84
C LYS A 323 -18.80 1.28 12.27
N GLU A 324 -19.02 0.99 13.55
CA GLU A 324 -20.33 0.61 14.09
C GLU A 324 -21.32 1.79 14.10
N TYR A 325 -20.83 3.05 14.09
CA TYR A 325 -21.62 4.28 14.12
C TYR A 325 -22.24 4.67 12.77
N LYS A 326 -22.98 3.75 12.14
CA LYS A 326 -23.54 3.90 10.78
C LYS A 326 -24.49 5.09 10.58
N ARG A 327 -24.95 5.72 11.67
CA ARG A 327 -25.97 6.79 11.65
C ARG A 327 -25.47 8.13 12.16
N THR A 328 -24.23 8.22 12.63
CA THR A 328 -23.67 9.46 13.18
C THR A 328 -22.34 9.80 12.53
N THR A 329 -21.88 11.03 12.70
CA THR A 329 -20.60 11.52 12.17
C THR A 329 -19.39 10.86 12.83
N ALA A 330 -19.56 10.14 13.95
CA ALA A 330 -18.49 9.38 14.61
C ALA A 330 -17.82 8.36 13.67
N VAL A 331 -18.55 7.86 12.65
CA VAL A 331 -17.99 6.95 11.64
C VAL A 331 -16.78 7.55 10.90
N TYR A 332 -16.70 8.88 10.78
CA TYR A 332 -15.58 9.54 10.14
C TYR A 332 -14.27 9.45 10.94
N ASN A 333 -14.34 9.13 12.23
CA ASN A 333 -13.16 8.86 13.04
C ASN A 333 -12.52 7.50 12.73
N ALA A 334 -13.19 6.61 12.00
CA ALA A 334 -12.64 5.30 11.62
C ALA A 334 -11.44 5.40 10.65
N LYS A 335 -11.24 6.55 10.01
CA LYS A 335 -10.15 6.77 9.05
C LYS A 335 -8.90 7.33 9.75
N VAL A 336 -7.78 6.65 9.56
CA VAL A 336 -6.44 7.20 9.83
C VAL A 336 -5.87 7.82 8.56
N ASP A 337 -5.52 9.11 8.59
CA ASP A 337 -4.98 9.81 7.43
C ASP A 337 -3.50 9.48 7.23
N GLY A 338 -3.08 9.29 5.98
CA GLY A 338 -1.69 8.99 5.63
C GLY A 338 -0.76 10.20 5.72
N GLY A 339 0.49 10.04 5.28
CA GLY A 339 1.43 11.15 5.17
C GLY A 339 1.02 12.22 4.16
N ARG A 340 1.75 13.33 4.13
CA ARG A 340 1.51 14.44 3.19
C ARG A 340 2.02 14.06 1.80
N CYS A 341 1.21 14.23 0.76
CA CYS A 341 1.63 13.98 -0.62
C CYS A 341 1.15 15.13 -1.51
N ARG A 342 2.08 15.95 -2.01
CA ARG A 342 1.76 17.17 -2.74
C ARG A 342 2.88 17.56 -3.70
N ASN A 343 2.52 18.05 -4.89
CA ASN A 343 3.42 18.83 -5.72
C ASN A 343 3.26 20.32 -5.35
N ASN A 344 4.33 20.88 -4.82
CA ASN A 344 4.38 22.24 -4.30
C ASN A 344 4.65 23.24 -5.43
N ARG A 345 5.44 22.83 -6.43
CA ARG A 345 5.83 23.61 -7.61
C ARG A 345 5.23 22.99 -8.89
N PRO A 346 3.89 23.01 -9.06
CA PRO A 346 3.20 22.30 -10.14
C PRO A 346 3.50 22.83 -11.55
N ASN A 347 4.11 24.00 -11.63
CA ASN A 347 4.55 24.69 -12.84
C ASN A 347 6.04 24.46 -13.17
N VAL A 348 6.73 23.56 -12.46
CA VAL A 348 8.15 23.26 -12.71
C VAL A 348 8.30 21.83 -13.21
N ALA A 349 8.61 21.67 -14.49
CA ALA A 349 8.88 20.36 -15.08
C ALA A 349 10.32 19.88 -14.84
N ARG A 350 11.28 20.80 -14.67
CA ARG A 350 12.70 20.48 -14.45
C ARG A 350 13.44 21.51 -13.59
N SER A 351 14.56 21.08 -13.02
CA SER A 351 15.60 21.97 -12.47
C SER A 351 16.98 21.46 -12.88
N LYS A 352 17.88 22.38 -13.24
CA LYS A 352 19.31 22.12 -13.55
C LYS A 352 20.21 22.78 -12.49
N ARG A 353 19.79 22.72 -11.23
CA ARG A 353 20.49 23.31 -10.09
C ARG A 353 20.89 22.21 -9.10
N LEU A 354 21.73 22.59 -8.15
CA LEU A 354 22.09 21.75 -7.01
C LEU A 354 20.87 21.44 -6.14
N ILE A 355 20.56 20.14 -6.00
CA ILE A 355 19.37 19.61 -5.35
C ILE A 355 19.76 18.64 -4.25
N ALA A 356 19.12 18.73 -3.09
CA ALA A 356 19.23 17.73 -2.03
C ALA A 356 17.87 17.04 -1.82
N ASP A 357 17.86 15.72 -1.62
CA ASP A 357 16.67 14.93 -1.26
C ASP A 357 16.65 14.69 0.26
N ALA A 358 15.97 15.59 0.97
CA ALA A 358 15.84 15.53 2.42
C ALA A 358 14.73 14.57 2.84
N ASP A 359 14.94 13.88 3.95
CA ASP A 359 13.97 12.98 4.57
C ASP A 359 13.96 13.15 6.10
N ILE A 360 12.80 12.98 6.72
CA ILE A 360 12.68 13.05 8.18
C ILE A 360 13.19 11.73 8.77
N ALA A 361 14.36 11.77 9.41
CA ALA A 361 15.03 10.61 9.94
C ALA A 361 14.14 9.84 10.92
N GLY A 362 13.84 8.58 10.58
CA GLY A 362 13.02 7.69 11.40
C GLY A 362 11.61 8.21 11.70
N CYS A 363 11.00 8.99 10.79
CA CYS A 363 9.76 9.74 10.98
C CYS A 363 8.71 9.03 11.86
N TYR A 364 8.21 7.86 11.43
CA TYR A 364 7.18 7.13 12.18
C TYR A 364 7.69 6.46 13.46
N GLY A 365 8.96 6.02 13.50
CA GLY A 365 9.57 5.45 14.69
C GLY A 365 9.76 6.48 15.80
N ASN A 366 10.23 7.69 15.45
CA ASN A 366 10.29 8.84 16.35
C ASN A 366 8.89 9.32 16.73
N GLY A 367 7.94 9.25 15.79
CA GLY A 367 6.52 9.45 16.06
C GLY A 367 6.03 8.55 17.20
N LEU A 368 6.22 7.23 17.07
CA LEU A 368 5.86 6.23 18.08
C LEU A 368 6.57 6.46 19.42
N LYS A 369 7.88 6.72 19.41
CA LYS A 369 8.67 6.90 20.63
C LYS A 369 8.10 7.98 21.56
N HIS A 370 7.54 9.05 20.99
CA HIS A 370 6.98 10.17 21.75
C HIS A 370 5.44 10.12 21.86
N GLN A 371 4.82 8.97 21.57
CA GLN A 371 3.36 8.83 21.57
C GLN A 371 2.90 8.01 22.78
N ASP A 372 1.99 8.61 23.55
CA ASP A 372 1.25 7.87 24.56
C ASP A 372 0.16 7.02 23.91
N TYR A 373 -0.02 5.81 24.42
CA TYR A 373 -1.05 4.88 24.04
C TYR A 373 -2.09 4.76 25.17
N PRO A 374 -3.35 5.15 24.92
CA PRO A 374 -4.39 5.13 25.95
C PRO A 374 -5.11 3.78 25.99
N LEU A 375 -5.43 3.34 27.21
CA LEU A 375 -6.30 2.21 27.52
C LEU A 375 -7.53 2.74 28.24
N GLY A 376 -8.73 2.45 27.72
CA GLY A 376 -9.99 2.98 28.24
C GLY A 376 -10.86 3.62 27.15
N ARG A 377 -11.92 4.31 27.57
CA ARG A 377 -12.95 4.81 26.66
C ARG A 377 -12.84 6.33 26.43
N PRO A 378 -12.54 6.79 25.21
CA PRO A 378 -12.55 8.22 24.92
C PRO A 378 -13.98 8.78 24.89
N ILE A 379 -14.09 10.11 24.98
CA ILE A 379 -15.33 10.83 24.71
C ILE A 379 -15.41 11.10 23.20
N THR A 380 -16.57 10.84 22.61
CA THR A 380 -16.85 11.14 21.20
C THR A 380 -17.95 12.19 21.09
N LEU A 381 -17.68 13.26 20.35
CA LEU A 381 -18.67 14.25 19.93
C LEU A 381 -19.12 13.93 18.51
N ASP A 382 -20.41 13.69 18.33
CA ASP A 382 -20.98 13.36 17.03
C ASP A 382 -22.37 13.95 16.81
N TYR A 383 -22.82 13.85 15.57
CA TYR A 383 -24.08 14.39 15.08
C TYR A 383 -24.77 13.36 14.18
N PRO A 384 -26.09 13.42 14.01
CA PRO A 384 -26.78 12.59 13.02
C PRO A 384 -26.22 12.81 11.59
N LEU A 385 -25.78 11.74 10.94
CA LEU A 385 -24.99 11.80 9.68
C LEU A 385 -25.72 12.47 8.51
N ARG A 386 -27.05 12.34 8.44
CA ARG A 386 -27.89 12.80 7.31
C ARG A 386 -28.80 13.97 7.66
N SER A 387 -28.52 14.65 8.77
CA SER A 387 -29.32 15.79 9.22
C SER A 387 -28.81 17.09 8.60
N LYS A 388 -29.70 17.83 7.92
CA LYS A 388 -29.42 19.17 7.39
C LYS A 388 -29.47 20.27 8.46
N ILE A 389 -29.92 19.93 9.67
CA ILE A 389 -30.11 20.86 10.79
C ILE A 389 -29.07 20.64 11.90
N ASN A 390 -27.94 19.99 11.59
CA ASN A 390 -26.84 19.85 12.54
C ASN A 390 -26.24 21.22 12.83
N ASP A 391 -26.28 21.62 14.10
CA ASP A 391 -25.61 22.82 14.59
C ASP A 391 -24.21 22.46 15.09
N TYR A 392 -23.26 22.46 14.15
CA TYR A 392 -21.87 22.13 14.43
C TYR A 392 -21.20 23.24 15.24
N LEU A 393 -20.41 22.86 16.25
CA LEU A 393 -19.57 23.84 16.94
C LEU A 393 -18.53 24.39 15.96
N THR A 394 -18.31 25.70 15.99
CA THR A 394 -17.12 26.27 15.36
C THR A 394 -15.88 25.87 16.15
N LEU A 395 -14.71 25.88 15.51
CA LEU A 395 -13.44 25.59 16.18
C LEU A 395 -13.23 26.50 17.40
N ARG A 396 -13.61 27.78 17.31
CA ARG A 396 -13.58 28.71 18.47
C ARG A 396 -14.44 28.20 19.62
N GLN A 397 -15.69 27.82 19.35
CA GLN A 397 -16.61 27.34 20.38
C GLN A 397 -16.12 26.03 21.01
N PHE A 398 -15.61 25.11 20.18
CA PHE A 398 -15.04 23.85 20.63
C PHE A 398 -13.84 24.07 21.56
N LEU A 399 -12.87 24.88 21.15
CA LEU A 399 -11.69 25.19 21.97
C LEU A 399 -12.08 25.93 23.26
N LYS A 400 -13.02 26.87 23.20
CA LYS A 400 -13.52 27.55 24.40
C LYS A 400 -14.11 26.57 25.42
N LYS A 401 -14.78 25.52 24.95
CA LYS A 401 -15.46 24.55 25.80
C LYS A 401 -14.55 23.42 26.29
N TYR A 402 -13.68 22.89 25.43
CA TYR A 402 -12.98 21.63 25.68
C TYR A 402 -11.46 21.73 25.77
N ARG A 403 -10.82 22.87 25.43
CA ARG A 403 -9.34 22.96 25.37
C ARG A 403 -8.62 22.49 26.64
N LYS A 404 -9.21 22.68 27.82
CA LYS A 404 -8.63 22.20 29.10
C LYS A 404 -8.63 20.68 29.26
N GLU A 405 -9.56 20.00 28.59
CA GLU A 405 -9.69 18.54 28.60
C GLU A 405 -8.85 17.84 27.53
N LEU A 406 -8.41 18.58 26.50
CA LEU A 406 -7.62 18.01 25.41
C LEU A 406 -6.20 17.72 25.91
N VAL A 407 -5.78 16.46 25.80
CA VAL A 407 -4.42 16.01 26.10
C VAL A 407 -3.66 15.88 24.77
N PRO A 408 -2.54 16.61 24.58
CA PRO A 408 -1.74 16.52 23.36
C PRO A 408 -1.43 15.08 22.96
N GLY A 409 -1.59 14.74 21.68
CA GLY A 409 -1.37 13.37 21.18
C GLY A 409 -2.54 12.40 21.42
N LEU A 410 -3.55 12.76 22.21
CA LEU A 410 -4.67 11.89 22.61
C LEU A 410 -6.06 12.50 22.28
N TRP A 411 -6.09 13.39 21.28
CA TRP A 411 -7.33 13.91 20.72
C TRP A 411 -7.22 14.11 19.21
N GLN A 412 -8.36 14.13 18.53
CA GLN A 412 -8.48 14.53 17.14
C GLN A 412 -9.87 15.12 16.87
N ALA A 413 -9.99 15.93 15.84
CA ALA A 413 -11.27 16.34 15.29
C ALA A 413 -11.27 16.34 13.77
N ARG A 414 -12.43 16.04 13.18
CA ARG A 414 -12.70 16.19 11.76
C ARG A 414 -13.43 17.51 11.53
N VAL A 415 -12.88 18.35 10.66
CA VAL A 415 -13.40 19.69 10.40
C VAL A 415 -13.73 19.93 8.93
N SER A 416 -14.76 20.74 8.70
CA SER A 416 -15.14 21.21 7.37
C SER A 416 -15.45 22.70 7.41
N THR A 417 -15.30 23.38 6.27
CA THR A 417 -15.97 24.67 6.03
C THR A 417 -17.47 24.43 5.74
N PRO A 418 -18.35 25.41 5.96
CA PRO A 418 -19.72 25.36 5.45
C PRO A 418 -19.77 25.08 3.94
N ASP A 419 -20.81 24.39 3.48
CA ASP A 419 -20.95 23.99 2.07
C ASP A 419 -21.00 25.19 1.10
N ASP A 420 -21.52 26.33 1.57
CA ASP A 420 -21.67 27.58 0.84
C ASP A 420 -20.52 28.59 1.07
N TYR A 421 -19.48 28.19 1.82
CA TYR A 421 -18.39 29.08 2.19
C TYR A 421 -17.05 28.64 1.60
N LEU A 422 -16.42 29.55 0.86
CA LEU A 422 -15.01 29.45 0.47
C LEU A 422 -14.16 30.37 1.35
N LEU A 423 -13.03 29.86 1.84
CA LEU A 423 -12.07 30.64 2.59
C LEU A 423 -11.59 31.83 1.77
N LYS A 424 -11.51 32.99 2.42
CA LYS A 424 -10.96 34.21 1.85
C LYS A 424 -9.44 34.12 1.79
N TYR A 425 -8.82 33.54 2.81
CA TYR A 425 -7.38 33.38 2.91
C TYR A 425 -7.00 31.94 2.53
N SER A 426 -6.15 31.80 1.52
CA SER A 426 -5.71 30.50 1.00
C SER A 426 -4.94 29.70 2.06
N GLN A 427 -5.07 28.39 1.99
CA GLN A 427 -4.35 27.46 2.86
C GLN A 427 -3.88 26.23 2.09
N ASP A 428 -2.85 25.56 2.57
CA ASP A 428 -2.43 24.27 2.04
C ASP A 428 -1.92 23.30 3.10
N PHE A 429 -2.28 23.55 4.36
CA PHE A 429 -1.95 22.72 5.50
C PHE A 429 -2.95 21.56 5.66
N LEU A 430 -4.25 21.89 5.65
CA LEU A 430 -5.36 20.97 5.83
C LEU A 430 -5.60 20.15 4.55
N VAL A 431 -5.52 18.83 4.70
CA VAL A 431 -5.84 17.85 3.66
C VAL A 431 -7.31 17.47 3.79
N SER A 432 -8.11 17.77 2.78
CA SER A 432 -9.52 17.38 2.77
C SER A 432 -9.66 15.90 2.42
N TRP A 433 -10.61 15.23 3.05
CA TRP A 433 -11.03 13.87 2.74
C TRP A 433 -12.49 13.86 2.31
N HIS A 434 -12.77 13.30 1.14
CA HIS A 434 -14.13 13.04 0.69
C HIS A 434 -14.41 11.55 0.87
N PRO A 435 -15.20 11.16 1.86
CA PRO A 435 -15.44 9.77 2.20
C PRO A 435 -16.22 9.04 1.10
N PRO A 436 -16.11 7.71 1.03
CA PRO A 436 -16.93 6.92 0.12
C PRO A 436 -18.41 7.04 0.49
N LYS A 437 -19.31 6.62 -0.42
CA LYS A 437 -20.78 6.65 -0.20
C LYS A 437 -21.21 5.99 1.11
N ASN A 438 -20.51 4.94 1.54
CA ASN A 438 -20.72 4.30 2.83
C ASN A 438 -19.42 4.24 3.63
N PRO A 439 -19.16 5.21 4.53
CA PRO A 439 -17.95 5.25 5.36
C PRO A 439 -17.80 4.05 6.30
N ALA A 440 -18.90 3.37 6.66
CA ALA A 440 -18.84 2.17 7.49
C ALA A 440 -18.22 0.97 6.74
N ASN A 441 -18.25 1.02 5.40
CA ASN A 441 -17.70 0.00 4.52
C ASN A 441 -16.32 0.38 3.96
N ILE A 442 -15.62 1.37 4.53
CA ILE A 442 -14.25 1.68 4.13
C ILE A 442 -13.46 0.37 4.20
N PRO A 443 -13.01 -0.16 3.05
CA PRO A 443 -12.31 -1.41 3.04
C PRO A 443 -10.93 -1.18 3.62
N THR A 444 -10.35 -2.29 3.96
CA THR A 444 -9.12 -2.39 4.67
C THR A 444 -7.96 -2.60 3.68
N ASP A 445 -6.72 -2.30 4.06
CA ASP A 445 -5.57 -2.39 3.11
C ASP A 445 -5.46 -3.77 2.41
N THR A 446 -5.82 -4.85 3.11
CA THR A 446 -5.87 -6.22 2.57
C THR A 446 -6.96 -6.41 1.51
N GLU A 447 -8.09 -5.71 1.63
CA GLU A 447 -9.16 -5.70 0.63
C GLU A 447 -8.79 -4.81 -0.57
N LEU A 448 -7.86 -3.86 -0.38
CA LEU A 448 -7.46 -2.87 -1.39
C LEU A 448 -6.28 -3.29 -2.27
N GLU A 449 -5.40 -4.18 -1.82
CA GLU A 449 -4.24 -4.69 -2.59
C GLU A 449 -4.60 -5.34 -3.94
N ASN A 450 -5.88 -5.68 -4.15
CA ASN A 450 -6.40 -6.29 -5.37
C ASN A 450 -7.29 -5.36 -6.21
N THR A 451 -7.56 -4.15 -5.73
CA THR A 451 -8.25 -3.14 -6.50
C THR A 451 -7.24 -2.23 -7.17
N GLU A 452 -7.44 -2.01 -8.47
CA GLU A 452 -6.87 -0.84 -9.12
C GLU A 452 -7.42 0.39 -8.37
N TRP A 453 -6.61 0.96 -7.48
CA TRP A 453 -6.95 2.06 -6.56
C TRP A 453 -7.59 3.29 -7.24
N PHE A 454 -7.49 3.37 -8.57
CA PHE A 454 -8.09 4.40 -9.42
C PHE A 454 -9.51 4.06 -9.93
N THR A 455 -10.04 2.86 -9.69
CA THR A 455 -11.32 2.41 -10.25
C THR A 455 -12.45 2.29 -9.24
N GLU A 456 -12.16 2.19 -7.93
CA GLU A 456 -13.20 2.06 -6.90
C GLU A 456 -13.05 3.13 -5.81
N ASP A 457 -14.10 3.95 -5.63
CA ASP A 457 -14.22 4.94 -4.55
C ASP A 457 -14.51 4.24 -3.21
N ASN A 458 -13.51 3.50 -2.75
CA ASN A 458 -13.63 2.56 -1.65
C ASN A 458 -13.20 3.20 -0.31
N ILE A 459 -12.16 4.03 -0.33
CA ILE A 459 -11.61 4.71 0.87
C ILE A 459 -11.98 6.21 0.88
N GLY A 460 -12.54 6.71 -0.22
CA GLY A 460 -12.68 8.14 -0.45
C GLY A 460 -11.41 8.77 -1.03
N THR A 461 -11.52 10.01 -1.49
CA THR A 461 -10.43 10.77 -2.12
C THR A 461 -9.85 11.80 -1.15
N THR A 462 -8.53 11.88 -1.03
CA THR A 462 -7.85 12.95 -0.30
C THR A 462 -7.27 13.99 -1.25
N LYS A 463 -7.44 15.28 -0.94
CA LYS A 463 -6.90 16.38 -1.73
C LYS A 463 -6.74 17.64 -0.89
N ILE A 464 -5.73 18.44 -1.19
CA ILE A 464 -5.55 19.77 -0.59
C ILE A 464 -6.25 20.79 -1.50
N TYR A 465 -7.13 21.59 -0.92
CA TYR A 465 -7.78 22.71 -1.60
C TYR A 465 -7.37 24.03 -0.96
N SER A 466 -7.19 25.06 -1.80
CA SER A 466 -6.76 26.35 -1.29
C SER A 466 -7.85 27.11 -0.54
N LYS A 467 -9.13 26.91 -0.88
CA LYS A 467 -10.24 27.68 -0.31
C LYS A 467 -11.36 26.83 0.30
N GLN A 468 -11.22 25.51 0.37
CA GLN A 468 -12.23 24.62 0.93
C GLN A 468 -11.59 23.60 1.87
N VAL A 469 -12.29 23.25 2.94
CA VAL A 469 -11.88 22.16 3.84
C VAL A 469 -13.05 21.19 3.98
N ASN A 470 -12.82 19.91 3.76
CA ASN A 470 -13.84 18.87 3.98
C ASN A 470 -13.26 17.71 4.79
N LEU A 471 -13.80 17.46 5.98
CA LEU A 471 -13.41 16.39 6.89
C LEU A 471 -11.89 16.28 7.09
N ALA A 472 -11.18 17.41 7.09
CA ALA A 472 -9.76 17.44 7.38
C ALA A 472 -9.53 17.13 8.85
N LEU A 473 -8.42 16.46 9.14
CA LEU A 473 -8.04 16.14 10.51
C LEU A 473 -7.30 17.31 11.16
N ILE A 474 -7.69 17.64 12.40
CA ILE A 474 -6.95 18.57 13.27
C ILE A 474 -6.65 17.94 14.63
N GLN A 475 -5.56 18.40 15.22
CA GLN A 475 -4.95 17.94 16.47
C GLN A 475 -4.00 19.02 17.00
N GLU A 476 -3.18 18.71 18.01
CA GLU A 476 -2.27 19.69 18.62
C GLU A 476 -1.34 20.38 17.62
N ASP A 477 -0.71 19.64 16.69
CA ASP A 477 0.22 20.24 15.71
C ASP A 477 -0.48 21.23 14.75
N PHE A 478 -1.79 21.06 14.53
CA PHE A 478 -2.57 22.05 13.79
C PHE A 478 -2.80 23.32 14.62
N LEU A 479 -3.01 23.19 15.93
CA LEU A 479 -3.13 24.35 16.81
C LEU A 479 -1.81 25.13 16.84
N ASP A 480 -0.67 24.45 16.92
CA ASP A 480 0.64 25.10 16.84
C ASP A 480 0.78 25.91 15.54
N TRP A 481 0.44 25.33 14.40
CA TRP A 481 0.43 26.03 13.11
C TRP A 481 -0.56 27.22 13.08
N LEU A 482 -1.77 27.02 13.62
CA LEU A 482 -2.81 28.05 13.67
C LEU A 482 -2.40 29.25 14.53
N GLU A 483 -1.68 29.02 15.62
CA GLU A 483 -1.28 30.06 16.58
C GLU A 483 0.04 30.74 16.17
N ASN A 484 0.98 29.96 15.61
CA ASN A 484 2.36 30.38 15.35
C ASN A 484 2.68 30.61 13.87
N THR A 485 1.79 30.30 12.93
CA THR A 485 2.04 30.50 11.48
C THR A 485 0.93 31.27 10.76
N CYS A 486 -0.33 31.14 11.18
CA CYS A 486 -1.42 31.92 10.57
C CYS A 486 -1.36 33.41 10.95
N THR A 487 -1.77 34.29 10.05
CA THR A 487 -2.02 35.70 10.37
C THR A 487 -3.24 35.84 11.28
N ALA A 488 -3.41 36.99 11.94
CA ALA A 488 -4.59 37.24 12.79
C ALA A 488 -5.92 37.09 12.02
N ARG A 489 -5.96 37.54 10.77
CA ARG A 489 -7.16 37.47 9.90
C ARG A 489 -7.47 36.05 9.44
N GLN A 490 -6.45 35.30 9.03
CA GLN A 490 -6.58 33.89 8.64
C GLN A 490 -6.97 33.04 9.85
N ARG A 491 -6.29 33.22 10.99
CA ARG A 491 -6.63 32.55 12.25
C ARG A 491 -8.07 32.81 12.67
N LYS A 492 -8.53 34.07 12.59
CA LYS A 492 -9.92 34.43 12.90
C LYS A 492 -10.90 33.70 11.98
N GLU A 493 -10.65 33.72 10.67
CA GLU A 493 -11.49 33.01 9.70
C GLU A 493 -11.56 31.50 10.00
N LEU A 494 -10.41 30.85 10.22
CA LEU A 494 -10.38 29.41 10.52
C LEU A 494 -11.09 29.08 11.84
N LEU A 495 -10.90 29.88 12.89
CA LEU A 495 -11.58 29.71 14.17
C LEU A 495 -13.11 29.83 14.06
N ASP A 496 -13.59 30.72 13.18
CA ASP A 496 -15.01 31.05 13.05
C ASP A 496 -15.73 30.22 11.97
N LYS A 497 -14.99 29.65 11.01
CA LYS A 497 -15.54 28.96 9.83
C LYS A 497 -15.22 27.47 9.76
N LEU A 498 -14.26 26.95 10.53
CA LEU A 498 -14.11 25.50 10.65
C LEU A 498 -15.15 24.97 11.62
N HIS A 499 -16.03 24.10 11.12
CA HIS A 499 -17.04 23.39 11.90
C HIS A 499 -16.47 22.04 12.35
N ILE A 500 -16.63 21.70 13.63
CA ILE A 500 -16.29 20.40 14.20
C ILE A 500 -17.39 19.40 13.81
N VAL A 501 -17.13 18.60 12.77
CA VAL A 501 -18.08 17.58 12.30
C VAL A 501 -18.14 16.39 13.25
N THR A 502 -16.99 16.02 13.82
CA THR A 502 -16.88 15.08 14.93
C THR A 502 -15.54 15.29 15.63
N ALA A 503 -15.46 14.95 16.91
CA ALA A 503 -14.21 14.94 17.67
C ALA A 503 -14.17 13.72 18.58
N VAL A 504 -12.97 13.23 18.87
CA VAL A 504 -12.74 12.19 19.86
C VAL A 504 -11.51 12.56 20.69
N PHE A 505 -11.61 12.42 22.00
CA PHE A 505 -10.52 12.77 22.92
C PHE A 505 -10.58 11.94 24.20
N TYR A 506 -9.41 11.68 24.77
CA TYR A 506 -9.27 11.14 26.11
C TYR A 506 -9.19 12.32 27.09
N PRO A 507 -10.20 12.52 27.96
CA PRO A 507 -10.31 13.73 28.77
C PRO A 507 -9.27 13.76 29.90
N ARG A 508 -8.60 14.89 30.06
CA ARG A 508 -7.61 15.10 31.13
C ARG A 508 -8.18 14.82 32.52
N SER A 509 -9.43 15.20 32.77
CA SER A 509 -10.08 15.02 34.08
C SER A 509 -10.29 13.56 34.49
N GLU A 510 -10.28 12.61 33.55
CA GLU A 510 -10.52 11.18 33.81
C GLU A 510 -9.24 10.32 33.71
N GLN A 511 -8.08 10.96 33.55
CA GLN A 511 -6.81 10.26 33.46
C GLN A 511 -6.42 9.65 34.82
N CYS A 512 -6.19 8.35 34.84
CA CYS A 512 -5.63 7.61 35.96
C CYS A 512 -4.10 7.56 35.83
N THR A 513 -3.39 7.68 36.95
CA THR A 513 -1.91 7.68 36.98
C THR A 513 -1.31 6.31 37.26
N THR A 514 -2.10 5.37 37.77
CA THR A 514 -1.66 4.01 38.11
C THR A 514 -2.68 2.95 37.69
N VAL A 515 -2.20 1.74 37.38
CA VAL A 515 -3.07 0.61 36.99
C VAL A 515 -4.12 0.28 38.07
N PRO A 516 -3.78 0.20 39.38
CA PRO A 516 -4.78 -0.02 40.42
C PRO A 516 -5.88 1.05 40.46
N GLN A 517 -5.51 2.33 40.29
CA GLN A 517 -6.49 3.42 40.23
C GLN A 517 -7.43 3.26 39.03
N PHE A 518 -6.90 2.92 37.86
CA PHE A 518 -7.68 2.68 36.65
C PHE A 518 -8.68 1.53 36.82
N LEU A 519 -8.20 0.37 37.30
CA LEU A 519 -9.06 -0.79 37.54
C LEU A 519 -10.13 -0.51 38.60
N GLU A 520 -9.79 0.28 39.63
CA GLU A 520 -10.73 0.68 40.67
C GLU A 520 -11.79 1.67 40.16
N ALA A 521 -11.41 2.62 39.29
CA ALA A 521 -12.34 3.53 38.65
C ALA A 521 -13.38 2.78 37.79
N LEU A 522 -12.93 1.78 37.02
CA LEU A 522 -13.81 0.90 36.25
C LEU A 522 -14.79 0.14 37.15
N LYS A 523 -14.33 -0.40 38.29
CA LYS A 523 -15.17 -1.14 39.25
C LYS A 523 -16.18 -0.24 39.96
N LYS A 524 -15.79 0.99 40.31
CA LYS A 524 -16.63 1.95 41.04
C LYS A 524 -17.72 2.59 40.19
N HIS A 525 -17.57 2.60 38.87
CA HIS A 525 -18.54 3.24 37.97
C HIS A 525 -19.90 2.53 38.02
N LYS A 526 -20.95 3.26 38.39
CA LYS A 526 -22.36 2.78 38.47
C LYS A 526 -23.31 3.58 37.59
N GLY A 527 -22.81 4.20 36.53
CA GLY A 527 -23.59 5.08 35.66
C GLY A 527 -24.77 4.38 35.00
N LYS A 528 -25.81 5.16 34.67
CA LYS A 528 -27.03 4.65 33.99
C LYS A 528 -27.34 5.46 32.74
N ASN A 529 -27.45 4.76 31.61
CA ASN A 529 -27.91 5.34 30.35
C ASN A 529 -29.43 5.56 30.38
N THR A 530 -29.89 6.76 30.06
CA THR A 530 -31.31 7.12 30.06
C THR A 530 -31.70 7.85 28.77
N THR A 531 -32.98 7.77 28.40
CA THR A 531 -33.54 8.48 27.24
C THR A 531 -34.89 9.08 27.62
N VAL A 532 -35.09 10.37 27.35
CA VAL A 532 -36.31 11.12 27.65
C VAL A 532 -36.78 11.87 26.42
N ALA A 533 -38.05 11.71 26.05
CA ALA A 533 -38.71 12.55 25.05
C ALA A 533 -39.45 13.71 25.72
N LYS A 534 -39.21 14.94 25.26
CA LYS A 534 -39.91 16.15 25.70
C LYS A 534 -40.67 16.74 24.52
N VAL A 535 -41.98 16.92 24.65
CA VAL A 535 -42.85 17.52 23.63
C VAL A 535 -43.44 18.82 24.19
N ARG A 536 -43.20 19.96 23.54
CA ARG A 536 -43.76 21.26 23.94
C ARG A 536 -44.09 22.11 22.72
N ARG A 537 -45.34 22.57 22.59
CA ARG A 537 -45.81 23.48 21.52
C ARG A 537 -45.39 23.04 20.10
N GLY A 538 -45.63 21.77 19.76
CA GLY A 538 -45.28 21.22 18.43
C GLY A 538 -43.80 20.93 18.20
N GLN A 539 -42.92 21.21 19.18
CA GLN A 539 -41.51 20.83 19.14
C GLN A 539 -41.26 19.58 19.98
N SER A 540 -40.72 18.55 19.35
CA SER A 540 -40.32 17.29 20.00
C SER A 540 -38.81 17.23 20.12
N LYS A 541 -38.29 16.98 21.33
CA LYS A 541 -36.87 16.82 21.62
C LYS A 541 -36.62 15.47 22.28
N LEU A 542 -35.69 14.68 21.72
CA LEU A 542 -35.17 13.48 22.36
C LEU A 542 -33.86 13.81 23.07
N ILE A 543 -33.77 13.53 24.38
CA ILE A 543 -32.56 13.70 25.18
C ILE A 543 -32.05 12.32 25.53
N ARG A 544 -30.83 11.99 25.09
CA ARG A 544 -30.12 10.78 25.48
C ARG A 544 -28.99 11.18 26.42
N ILE A 545 -28.91 10.51 27.56
CA ILE A 545 -27.84 10.71 28.54
C ILE A 545 -27.12 9.37 28.65
N GLU A 546 -25.87 9.34 28.22
CA GLU A 546 -24.98 8.19 28.35
C GLU A 546 -24.01 8.49 29.50
N GLN A 547 -24.03 7.64 30.53
CA GLN A 547 -23.18 7.76 31.72
C GLN A 547 -22.22 6.57 31.73
N GLU A 548 -21.28 6.58 30.79
CA GLU A 548 -20.29 5.53 30.61
C GLU A 548 -19.02 5.84 31.40
N CYS A 549 -18.20 4.83 31.70
CA CYS A 549 -16.92 5.06 32.36
C CYS A 549 -15.91 5.58 31.34
N HIS A 550 -15.42 6.80 31.54
CA HIS A 550 -14.42 7.44 30.69
C HIS A 550 -13.02 7.49 31.32
N ALA A 551 -12.84 6.81 32.46
CA ALA A 551 -11.53 6.60 33.06
C ALA A 551 -10.59 5.92 32.06
N TRP A 552 -9.35 6.39 32.00
CA TRP A 552 -8.34 5.84 31.11
C TRP A 552 -6.94 5.96 31.72
N ILE A 553 -6.02 5.12 31.26
CA ILE A 553 -4.60 5.17 31.62
C ILE A 553 -3.76 5.21 30.36
N SER A 554 -2.62 5.90 30.40
CA SER A 554 -1.64 5.93 29.31
C SER A 554 -0.41 5.08 29.62
N VAL A 555 0.20 4.57 28.56
CA VAL A 555 1.58 4.06 28.57
C VAL A 555 2.32 4.62 27.36
N ASN A 556 3.55 5.08 27.56
CA ASN A 556 4.37 5.58 26.45
C ASN A 556 4.81 4.40 25.56
N MET A 557 4.62 4.49 24.24
CA MET A 557 4.98 3.40 23.32
C MET A 557 6.49 3.17 23.21
N GLY A 558 7.28 4.23 23.41
CA GLY A 558 8.74 4.18 23.55
C GLY A 558 9.15 3.24 24.67
N ASP A 559 8.68 3.54 25.87
CA ASP A 559 8.98 2.80 27.09
C ASP A 559 8.32 1.42 27.12
N LEU A 560 7.16 1.27 26.49
CA LEU A 560 6.45 -0.01 26.43
C LEU A 560 7.24 -1.07 25.68
N LEU A 561 7.82 -0.76 24.51
CA LEU A 561 8.59 -1.75 23.74
C LEU A 561 9.56 -1.21 22.69
N VAL A 562 9.38 0.02 22.19
CA VAL A 562 10.16 0.49 21.04
C VAL A 562 11.63 0.71 21.42
N ASN A 563 11.91 1.23 22.61
CA ASN A 563 13.27 1.42 23.11
C ASN A 563 14.00 0.07 23.27
N ASP A 564 13.33 -0.95 23.83
CA ASP A 564 13.88 -2.30 23.99
C ASP A 564 14.19 -2.95 22.64
N LEU A 565 13.29 -2.84 21.65
CA LEU A 565 13.52 -3.36 20.30
C LEU A 565 14.68 -2.64 19.59
N LEU A 566 14.85 -1.34 19.80
CA LEU A 566 15.97 -0.58 19.24
C LEU A 566 17.30 -0.99 19.88
N ALA A 567 17.32 -1.19 21.20
CA ALA A 567 18.47 -1.71 21.93
C ALA A 567 18.82 -3.14 21.47
N ALA A 568 17.83 -4.02 21.36
CA ALA A 568 18.05 -5.38 20.87
C ALA A 568 18.58 -5.40 19.43
N ARG A 569 18.06 -4.51 18.57
CA ARG A 569 18.53 -4.36 17.19
C ARG A 569 19.99 -3.90 17.11
N SER A 570 20.44 -3.00 17.98
CA SER A 570 21.79 -2.43 17.92
C SER A 570 22.89 -3.46 18.21
N MET A 571 22.55 -4.55 18.90
CA MET A 571 23.44 -5.70 19.13
C MET A 571 23.81 -6.46 17.85
N TYR A 572 23.07 -6.27 16.76
CA TYR A 572 23.29 -6.95 15.48
C TYR A 572 23.82 -5.99 14.42
N SER A 573 24.99 -6.26 13.86
CA SER A 573 25.60 -5.42 12.83
C SER A 573 24.85 -5.51 11.49
N LYS A 574 24.69 -4.35 10.83
CA LYS A 574 24.17 -4.27 9.44
C LYS A 574 25.20 -4.70 8.40
N LYS A 575 26.49 -4.70 8.76
CA LYS A 575 27.62 -4.97 7.86
C LYS A 575 28.04 -6.45 7.88
N VAL A 576 27.81 -7.15 9.00
CA VAL A 576 28.15 -8.58 9.15
C VAL A 576 27.04 -9.46 8.57
N PRO A 577 27.31 -10.27 7.51
CA PRO A 577 26.28 -11.05 6.81
C PRO A 577 25.45 -11.98 7.69
N GLU A 578 26.02 -12.57 8.74
CA GLU A 578 25.34 -13.51 9.63
C GLU A 578 24.38 -12.81 10.60
N GLN A 579 24.66 -11.55 10.96
CA GLN A 579 23.87 -10.77 11.91
C GLN A 579 22.82 -9.89 11.21
N LYS A 580 23.10 -9.50 9.96
CA LYS A 580 22.24 -8.65 9.13
C LYS A 580 20.77 -9.13 9.05
N PRO A 581 20.46 -10.43 8.90
CA PRO A 581 19.07 -10.89 8.80
C PRO A 581 18.27 -10.64 10.08
N LEU A 582 18.89 -10.83 11.26
CA LEU A 582 18.22 -10.56 12.53
C LEU A 582 18.08 -9.05 12.78
N ASN A 583 19.07 -8.23 12.40
CA ASN A 583 18.93 -6.76 12.40
C ASN A 583 17.74 -6.31 11.54
N ASN A 584 17.59 -6.91 10.35
CA ASN A 584 16.47 -6.63 9.44
C ASN A 584 15.12 -7.06 10.03
N LEU A 585 15.07 -8.21 10.72
CA LEU A 585 13.84 -8.68 11.36
C LEU A 585 13.40 -7.75 12.51
N TYR A 586 14.32 -7.28 13.36
CA TYR A 586 14.01 -6.26 14.37
C TYR A 586 13.53 -4.96 13.74
N LYS A 587 14.20 -4.48 12.68
CA LYS A 587 13.76 -3.30 11.90
C LYS A 587 12.33 -3.49 11.39
N LEU A 588 12.04 -4.68 10.85
CA LEU A 588 10.71 -5.02 10.34
C LEU A 588 9.67 -5.00 11.45
N CYS A 589 9.96 -5.54 12.63
CA CYS A 589 9.05 -5.48 13.79
C CYS A 589 8.75 -4.04 14.20
N ILE A 590 9.78 -3.20 14.36
CA ILE A 590 9.63 -1.78 14.73
C ILE A 590 8.74 -1.02 13.72
N ASN A 591 9.00 -1.20 12.43
CA ASN A 591 8.21 -0.58 11.38
C ASN A 591 6.76 -1.09 11.35
N THR A 592 6.55 -2.35 11.71
CA THR A 592 5.22 -2.98 11.72
C THR A 592 4.37 -2.50 12.89
N ILE A 593 4.94 -2.17 14.05
CA ILE A 593 4.19 -1.62 15.20
C ILE A 593 3.37 -0.40 14.78
N TYR A 594 3.99 0.53 14.03
CA TYR A 594 3.28 1.70 13.49
C TYR A 594 2.12 1.26 12.59
N GLY A 595 2.39 0.34 11.66
CA GLY A 595 1.39 -0.23 10.77
C GLY A 595 0.21 -0.84 11.52
N ASP A 596 0.47 -1.51 12.63
CA ASP A 596 -0.57 -2.14 13.45
C ASP A 596 -1.41 -1.09 14.20
N MET A 597 -0.80 -0.01 14.70
CA MET A 597 -1.51 1.09 15.37
C MET A 597 -2.49 1.82 14.45
N VAL A 598 -2.11 2.01 13.17
CA VAL A 598 -2.93 2.72 12.16
C VAL A 598 -3.87 1.80 11.40
N SER A 599 -3.72 0.49 11.58
CA SER A 599 -4.45 -0.53 10.82
C SER A 599 -5.86 -0.74 11.38
N PRO A 600 -6.89 -0.84 10.52
CA PRO A 600 -8.24 -1.12 10.95
C PRO A 600 -8.46 -2.58 11.40
N PHE A 601 -7.46 -3.46 11.27
CA PHE A 601 -7.59 -4.90 11.53
C PHE A 601 -7.34 -5.32 12.97
N PHE A 602 -6.51 -4.56 13.69
CA PHE A 602 -6.02 -5.01 14.97
C PHE A 602 -6.84 -4.41 16.10
N ASP A 603 -7.11 -5.24 17.10
CA ASP A 603 -7.78 -4.89 18.34
C ASP A 603 -6.96 -3.93 19.21
N ILE A 604 -5.65 -3.93 19.03
CA ILE A 604 -4.69 -2.97 19.60
C ILE A 604 -4.49 -1.72 18.73
N GLY A 605 -5.21 -1.60 17.61
CA GLY A 605 -5.18 -0.40 16.77
C GLY A 605 -5.93 0.75 17.44
N ASN A 606 -5.39 1.97 17.36
CA ASN A 606 -6.06 3.15 17.92
C ASN A 606 -5.98 4.32 16.92
N VAL A 607 -7.14 4.72 16.41
CA VAL A 607 -7.22 5.75 15.35
C VAL A 607 -6.73 7.11 15.85
N VAL A 608 -6.91 7.43 17.13
CA VAL A 608 -6.45 8.71 17.73
C VAL A 608 -4.93 8.74 17.76
N VAL A 609 -4.32 7.66 18.26
CA VAL A 609 -2.86 7.47 18.29
C VAL A 609 -2.28 7.53 16.87
N GLY A 610 -2.85 6.75 15.94
CA GLY A 610 -2.41 6.70 14.56
C GLY A 610 -2.48 8.04 13.84
N ASN A 611 -3.58 8.78 14.03
CA ASN A 611 -3.77 10.10 13.46
C ASN A 611 -2.84 11.15 14.06
N ASN A 612 -2.52 11.09 15.36
CA ASN A 612 -1.55 12.00 16.00
C ASN A 612 -0.10 11.73 15.58
N ILE A 613 0.28 10.47 15.36
CA ILE A 613 1.60 10.12 14.80
C ILE A 613 1.73 10.69 13.38
N THR A 614 0.75 10.41 12.52
CA THR A 614 0.78 10.86 11.12
C THR A 614 0.60 12.37 10.98
N ALA A 615 -0.10 13.01 11.91
CA ALA A 615 -0.26 14.45 12.00
C ALA A 615 1.06 15.18 12.22
N ARG A 616 1.86 14.73 13.19
CA ARG A 616 3.21 15.25 13.43
C ARG A 616 4.07 15.17 12.18
N ALA A 617 4.03 14.04 11.48
CA ALA A 617 4.72 13.86 10.22
C ALA A 617 4.22 14.85 9.14
N ARG A 618 2.90 15.00 8.98
CA ARG A 618 2.30 15.95 8.01
C ARG A 618 2.67 17.40 8.32
N ALA A 619 2.65 17.79 9.60
CA ALA A 619 3.01 19.13 10.04
C ALA A 619 4.50 19.39 9.77
N MET A 620 5.38 18.48 10.18
CA MET A 620 6.81 18.59 9.92
C MET A 620 7.13 18.66 8.42
N ALA A 621 6.47 17.82 7.63
CA ALA A 621 6.61 17.83 6.18
C ALA A 621 6.16 19.17 5.55
N TRP A 622 5.14 19.82 6.11
CA TRP A 622 4.74 21.18 5.69
C TRP A 622 5.82 22.22 6.06
N TYR A 623 6.39 22.18 7.26
CA TYR A 623 7.48 23.12 7.61
C TYR A 623 8.72 22.90 6.74
N MET A 624 9.12 21.64 6.51
CA MET A 624 10.19 21.27 5.59
C MET A 624 9.92 21.79 4.17
N GLU A 625 8.73 21.51 3.60
CA GLU A 625 8.45 21.90 2.22
C GLU A 625 8.49 23.42 2.04
N LYS A 626 7.92 24.16 3.00
CA LYS A 626 7.82 25.63 2.93
C LYS A 626 9.16 26.29 3.20
N GLY A 627 9.87 25.82 4.21
CA GLY A 627 11.17 26.36 4.58
C GLY A 627 12.22 26.16 3.50
N LEU A 628 12.19 24.99 2.85
CA LEU A 628 13.18 24.62 1.82
C LEU A 628 12.75 24.97 0.40
N ASN A 629 11.56 25.56 0.19
CA ASN A 629 11.01 25.83 -1.14
C ASN A 629 10.99 24.56 -2.03
N GLY A 630 10.56 23.46 -1.43
CA GLY A 630 10.67 22.12 -2.00
C GLY A 630 9.76 21.90 -3.22
N PHE A 631 10.15 20.95 -4.09
CA PHE A 631 9.40 20.64 -5.32
C PHE A 631 8.15 19.81 -5.05
N GLN A 632 8.34 18.66 -4.41
CA GLN A 632 7.30 17.69 -4.10
C GLN A 632 7.54 17.16 -2.69
N THR A 633 6.49 17.05 -1.91
CA THR A 633 6.53 16.45 -0.58
C THR A 633 5.82 15.11 -0.63
N ILE A 634 6.51 14.06 -0.24
CA ILE A 634 6.02 12.68 -0.31
C ILE A 634 6.30 12.04 1.04
N THR A 635 5.24 11.86 1.82
CA THR A 635 5.25 11.41 3.21
C THR A 635 6.13 12.26 4.12
N ASP A 636 7.39 11.88 4.22
CA ASP A 636 8.45 12.36 5.09
C ASP A 636 9.64 12.93 4.30
N GLY A 637 9.62 12.86 2.97
CA GLY A 637 10.69 13.34 2.10
C GLY A 637 10.31 14.55 1.25
N CYS A 638 11.31 15.38 0.93
CA CYS A 638 11.17 16.54 0.07
C CYS A 638 12.50 16.89 -0.61
N ALA A 639 12.51 16.89 -1.94
CA ALA A 639 13.64 17.41 -2.70
C ALA A 639 13.54 18.93 -2.86
N PHE A 640 14.68 19.62 -2.79
CA PHE A 640 14.75 21.08 -2.86
C PHE A 640 16.06 21.58 -3.46
N GLU A 641 16.08 22.84 -3.89
CA GLU A 641 17.28 23.51 -4.42
C GLU A 641 18.08 24.14 -3.27
N VAL A 642 19.33 23.70 -3.08
CA VAL A 642 20.17 24.08 -1.93
C VAL A 642 20.42 25.60 -1.88
N ASN A 643 20.51 26.25 -3.04
CA ASN A 643 20.75 27.69 -3.17
C ASN A 643 19.46 28.54 -3.18
N ARG A 644 18.29 27.94 -2.89
CA ARG A 644 17.00 28.64 -3.00
C ARG A 644 16.03 28.30 -1.87
N VAL A 645 16.53 28.30 -0.63
CA VAL A 645 15.68 28.16 0.55
C VAL A 645 15.03 29.49 0.93
N ILE A 646 13.94 29.43 1.68
CA ILE A 646 13.24 30.63 2.13
C ILE A 646 13.96 31.20 3.35
N SER A 647 14.08 32.51 3.46
CA SER A 647 14.59 33.18 4.66
C SER A 647 13.71 34.38 5.02
N PRO A 648 13.45 34.64 6.31
CA PRO A 648 12.66 35.79 6.71
C PRO A 648 13.35 37.11 6.31
N ARG A 649 12.61 38.03 5.68
CA ARG A 649 13.17 39.36 5.33
C ARG A 649 13.11 40.27 6.56
N ASN A 650 14.23 40.90 6.93
CA ASN A 650 14.30 41.84 8.06
C ASN A 650 13.69 41.28 9.36
N GLN A 651 13.94 40.00 9.66
CA GLN A 651 13.36 39.29 10.82
C GLN A 651 11.82 39.26 10.87
N GLN A 652 11.14 39.52 9.74
CA GLN A 652 9.69 39.38 9.66
C GLN A 652 9.28 37.91 9.83
N ARG A 653 8.24 37.68 10.61
CA ARG A 653 7.64 36.36 10.79
C ARG A 653 7.09 35.85 9.46
N LEU A 654 7.51 34.64 9.07
CA LEU A 654 6.90 33.93 7.95
C LEU A 654 5.49 33.48 8.32
N THR A 655 4.53 33.80 7.44
CA THR A 655 3.11 33.47 7.66
C THR A 655 2.62 32.44 6.66
N SER A 656 1.60 31.68 7.01
CA SER A 656 1.01 30.71 6.07
C SER A 656 0.51 31.38 4.79
N GLU A 657 -0.02 32.60 4.87
CA GLU A 657 -0.48 33.33 3.68
C GLU A 657 0.69 33.70 2.77
N SER A 658 1.78 34.25 3.33
CA SER A 658 2.97 34.59 2.55
C SER A 658 3.64 33.34 1.95
N LEU A 659 3.58 32.22 2.67
CA LEU A 659 4.17 30.94 2.25
C LEU A 659 3.32 30.17 1.23
N PHE A 660 2.06 30.54 1.02
CA PHE A 660 1.19 29.90 0.02
C PHE A 660 1.57 30.31 -1.41
N GLU A 661 1.94 31.59 -1.60
CA GLU A 661 2.20 32.18 -2.92
C GLU A 661 3.64 32.00 -3.43
N ILE A 662 4.53 31.36 -2.65
CA ILE A 662 5.97 31.25 -2.95
C ILE A 662 6.27 30.50 -4.26
N TYR A 663 5.32 29.69 -4.73
CA TYR A 663 5.46 28.87 -5.93
C TYR A 663 4.82 29.50 -7.18
N THR A 664 4.30 30.72 -7.07
CA THR A 664 3.73 31.44 -8.22
C THR A 664 4.80 32.16 -9.03
N LYS A 665 4.53 32.43 -10.32
CA LYS A 665 5.43 33.22 -11.18
C LYS A 665 5.70 34.63 -10.62
N GLN A 666 4.72 35.20 -9.91
CA GLN A 666 4.85 36.50 -9.24
C GLN A 666 5.12 36.27 -7.76
N VAL A 667 6.38 36.02 -7.39
CA VAL A 667 6.79 35.88 -5.99
C VAL A 667 6.36 37.12 -5.22
N LYS A 668 5.32 36.99 -4.39
CA LYS A 668 4.77 38.06 -3.54
C LYS A 668 4.94 37.64 -2.08
N GLY A 669 5.83 38.30 -1.35
CA GLY A 669 5.99 38.06 0.08
C GLY A 669 7.16 38.77 0.74
N GLY A 670 7.11 38.88 2.07
CA GLY A 670 8.17 39.42 2.92
C GLY A 670 9.25 38.39 3.26
N PHE A 671 9.82 37.74 2.24
CA PHE A 671 10.88 36.74 2.40
C PHE A 671 11.97 36.91 1.34
N ASN A 672 13.15 36.36 1.63
CA ASN A 672 14.27 36.25 0.73
C ASN A 672 14.42 34.80 0.25
N ILE A 673 15.04 34.62 -0.92
CA ILE A 673 15.47 33.31 -1.41
C ILE A 673 16.99 33.33 -1.33
N THR A 674 17.57 32.51 -0.45
CA THR A 674 19.01 32.51 -0.15
C THR A 674 19.57 31.09 -0.20
N PRO A 675 20.90 30.94 -0.26
CA PRO A 675 21.55 29.67 0.03
C PRO A 675 21.27 29.19 1.46
N LEU A 676 21.21 27.87 1.63
CA LEU A 676 21.02 27.24 2.94
C LEU A 676 22.29 27.42 3.79
N GLY A 677 22.20 28.06 4.96
CA GLY A 677 23.33 28.15 5.91
C GLY A 677 24.58 28.85 5.39
N SER A 678 24.51 29.61 4.28
CA SER A 678 25.64 30.37 3.73
C SER A 678 25.17 31.71 3.15
N GLU A 679 26.03 32.72 3.27
CA GLU A 679 25.87 34.02 2.60
C GLU A 679 26.24 33.96 1.11
N GLN A 680 26.99 32.94 0.71
CA GLN A 680 27.47 32.73 -0.66
C GLN A 680 26.76 31.54 -1.31
N GLU A 681 26.77 31.52 -2.64
CA GLU A 681 26.22 30.37 -3.39
C GLU A 681 27.05 29.11 -3.12
N ILE A 682 26.38 28.03 -2.72
CA ILE A 682 27.00 26.73 -2.52
C ILE A 682 27.25 26.10 -3.88
N LYS A 683 28.50 25.76 -4.16
CA LYS A 683 28.90 25.11 -5.42
C LYS A 683 29.00 23.61 -5.22
N ASP A 684 28.91 22.86 -6.31
CA ASP A 684 29.12 21.43 -6.33
C ASP A 684 30.36 21.03 -7.11
N TYR A 685 30.86 19.82 -6.84
CA TYR A 685 31.84 19.15 -7.69
C TYR A 685 31.52 17.65 -7.73
N ILE A 686 31.76 17.05 -8.90
CA ILE A 686 31.56 15.62 -9.12
C ILE A 686 32.91 14.92 -9.00
N TYR A 687 32.94 13.80 -8.28
CA TYR A 687 34.10 12.93 -8.19
C TYR A 687 33.66 11.47 -8.10
N ASN A 688 34.59 10.55 -8.35
CA ASN A 688 34.32 9.11 -8.25
C ASN A 688 34.64 8.58 -6.86
N GLU A 689 33.67 7.92 -6.24
CA GLU A 689 33.81 7.20 -4.99
C GLU A 689 33.30 5.76 -5.20
N ASN A 690 34.16 4.76 -5.02
CA ASN A 690 33.84 3.34 -5.28
C ASN A 690 33.21 3.10 -6.67
N GLU A 691 33.83 3.64 -7.72
CA GLU A 691 33.36 3.55 -9.13
C GLU A 691 32.00 4.22 -9.40
N CYS A 692 31.49 5.02 -8.47
CA CYS A 692 30.25 5.77 -8.62
C CYS A 692 30.52 7.28 -8.60
N GLU A 693 29.95 8.00 -9.56
CA GLU A 693 29.91 9.46 -9.51
C GLU A 693 29.04 9.93 -8.33
N VAL A 694 29.63 10.72 -7.45
CA VAL A 694 28.97 11.34 -6.30
C VAL A 694 29.21 12.84 -6.32
N VAL A 695 28.34 13.58 -5.64
CA VAL A 695 28.42 15.04 -5.54
C VAL A 695 28.97 15.43 -4.17
N GLY A 696 30.03 16.24 -4.15
CA GLY A 696 30.50 16.97 -2.97
C GLY A 696 30.16 18.47 -3.08
N LEU A 697 30.25 19.18 -1.96
CA LEU A 697 29.92 20.61 -1.87
C LEU A 697 31.17 21.45 -1.65
N ILE A 698 31.13 22.69 -2.13
CA ILE A 698 32.09 23.74 -1.80
C ILE A 698 31.31 24.84 -1.09
N ILE A 699 31.65 25.09 0.17
CA ILE A 699 30.96 26.01 1.06
C ILE A 699 31.99 26.97 1.61
N ASN A 700 31.84 28.28 1.33
CA ASN A 700 32.82 29.31 1.75
C ASN A 700 34.27 28.92 1.39
N ASP A 701 34.48 28.43 0.16
CA ASP A 701 35.73 27.91 -0.38
C ASP A 701 36.30 26.63 0.29
N GLU A 702 35.60 26.04 1.26
CA GLU A 702 35.93 24.74 1.84
C GLU A 702 35.26 23.60 1.07
N LYS A 703 36.05 22.58 0.71
CA LYS A 703 35.59 21.41 -0.05
C LYS A 703 35.18 20.27 0.87
N LEU A 704 33.89 19.92 0.86
CA LEU A 704 33.33 18.80 1.60
C LEU A 704 33.06 17.60 0.68
N ASP A 705 33.56 16.43 1.05
CA ASP A 705 33.18 15.16 0.41
C ASP A 705 31.67 14.86 0.55
N ASN A 706 31.18 13.86 -0.16
CA ASN A 706 29.75 13.54 -0.21
C ASN A 706 29.18 13.29 1.19
N GLN A 707 29.80 12.43 2.00
CA GLN A 707 29.26 12.09 3.32
C GLN A 707 29.25 13.29 4.27
N LYS A 708 30.31 14.13 4.26
CA LYS A 708 30.34 15.38 5.03
C LYS A 708 29.28 16.37 4.54
N SER A 709 29.09 16.46 3.23
CA SER A 709 28.06 17.31 2.61
C SER A 709 26.64 16.90 3.04
N LEU A 710 26.33 15.60 3.02
CA LEU A 710 25.04 15.07 3.46
C LEU A 710 24.77 15.39 4.94
N ASN A 711 25.78 15.22 5.80
CA ASN A 711 25.66 15.52 7.23
C ASN A 711 25.45 17.01 7.47
N TRP A 712 26.27 17.86 6.84
CA TRP A 712 26.18 19.32 6.96
C TRP A 712 24.80 19.83 6.52
N LEU A 713 24.30 19.39 5.37
CA LEU A 713 22.98 19.76 4.88
C LEU A 713 21.87 19.37 5.87
N GLY A 714 21.92 18.15 6.44
CA GLY A 714 20.94 17.70 7.43
C GLY A 714 20.90 18.56 8.69
N GLU A 715 22.07 19.00 9.17
CA GLU A 715 22.19 19.91 10.31
C GLU A 715 21.65 21.30 9.96
N GLN A 716 22.05 21.86 8.82
CA GLN A 716 21.63 23.20 8.39
C GLN A 716 20.14 23.30 8.12
N ILE A 717 19.48 22.26 7.62
CA ILE A 717 18.01 22.24 7.49
C ILE A 717 17.36 22.44 8.87
N THR A 718 17.88 21.79 9.91
CA THR A 718 17.31 21.89 11.25
C THR A 718 17.44 23.32 11.78
N VAL A 719 18.63 23.91 11.67
CA VAL A 719 18.91 25.30 12.06
C VAL A 719 17.99 26.26 11.31
N GLN A 720 17.93 26.14 9.99
CA GLN A 720 17.08 26.98 9.13
C GLN A 720 15.61 26.92 9.53
N LEU A 721 15.05 25.73 9.78
CA LEU A 721 13.65 25.59 10.17
C LEU A 721 13.37 26.16 11.56
N GLN A 722 14.30 26.02 12.51
CA GLN A 722 14.18 26.61 13.84
C GLN A 722 14.20 28.15 13.79
N GLU A 723 15.02 28.74 12.92
CA GLU A 723 15.05 30.19 12.71
C GLU A 723 13.76 30.71 12.03
N GLN A 724 13.27 29.97 11.03
CA GLN A 724 12.03 30.32 10.33
C GLN A 724 10.78 30.19 11.20
N PHE A 725 10.77 29.21 12.10
CA PHE A 725 9.60 28.80 12.88
C PHE A 725 9.94 28.53 14.36
N PRO A 726 10.42 29.52 15.12
CA PRO A 726 11.02 29.32 16.46
C PRO A 726 10.04 28.84 17.54
N ASN A 727 8.73 28.96 17.31
CA ASN A 727 7.68 28.59 18.28
C ASN A 727 6.93 27.31 17.88
N ILE A 728 7.56 26.43 17.10
CA ILE A 728 6.94 25.20 16.59
C ILE A 728 7.58 23.96 17.23
N PRO A 729 6.93 23.34 18.24
CA PRO A 729 7.51 22.22 18.98
C PRO A 729 7.77 20.96 18.16
N VAL A 730 7.09 20.77 17.02
CA VAL A 730 7.28 19.57 16.19
C VAL A 730 8.65 19.56 15.50
N ILE A 731 9.27 20.71 15.28
CA ILE A 731 10.59 20.82 14.63
C ILE A 731 11.66 20.16 15.50
N ASP A 732 11.61 20.38 16.82
CA ASP A 732 12.59 19.83 17.77
C ASP A 732 12.45 18.32 17.99
N LYS A 733 11.38 17.70 17.50
CA LYS A 733 11.12 16.26 17.64
C LYS A 733 11.77 15.43 16.54
N PHE A 734 12.27 16.06 15.48
CA PHE A 734 12.77 15.39 14.29
C PHE A 734 14.18 15.83 13.94
N LYS A 735 14.89 14.92 13.27
CA LYS A 735 16.16 15.21 12.59
C LYS A 735 15.99 14.93 11.11
N PHE A 736 16.85 15.52 10.31
CA PHE A 736 16.87 15.28 8.87
C PHE A 736 18.03 14.37 8.47
N GLU A 737 17.76 13.50 7.50
CA GLU A 737 18.77 12.78 6.75
C GLU A 737 18.70 13.20 5.28
N ILE A 738 19.85 13.40 4.64
CA ILE A 738 19.90 13.63 3.20
C ILE A 738 20.21 12.30 2.52
N LYS A 739 19.35 11.89 1.60
CA LYS A 739 19.53 10.63 0.86
C LYS A 739 20.68 10.72 -0.13
N ASP A 740 20.72 11.82 -0.89
CA ASP A 740 21.77 12.12 -1.84
C ASP A 740 21.69 13.58 -2.32
N ILE A 741 22.69 14.01 -3.07
CA ILE A 741 22.81 15.32 -3.71
C ILE A 741 22.85 15.12 -5.23
N TYR A 742 22.12 15.97 -5.95
CA TYR A 742 21.93 15.87 -7.40
C TYR A 742 22.17 17.21 -8.08
N THR A 743 22.49 17.15 -9.37
CA THR A 743 22.78 18.32 -10.22
C THR A 743 21.59 18.75 -11.07
N SER A 744 20.61 17.86 -11.26
CA SER A 744 19.37 18.18 -11.95
C SER A 744 18.24 17.20 -11.60
N ALA A 745 17.01 17.61 -11.91
CA ALA A 745 15.79 16.85 -11.66
C ALA A 745 14.70 17.17 -12.69
N SER A 746 13.72 16.27 -12.79
CA SER A 746 12.49 16.42 -13.57
C SER A 746 11.30 16.01 -12.72
N PHE A 747 10.14 16.66 -12.88
CA PHE A 747 8.96 16.47 -12.06
C PHE A 747 7.69 16.36 -12.89
N HIS A 748 6.76 15.52 -12.45
CA HIS A 748 5.43 15.36 -13.03
C HIS A 748 4.43 14.90 -11.96
N GLY A 749 3.15 15.27 -12.07
CA GLY A 749 2.13 14.76 -11.16
C GLY A 749 2.39 15.18 -9.70
N THR A 750 1.82 14.45 -8.74
CA THR A 750 1.98 14.76 -7.31
C THR A 750 3.31 14.27 -6.74
N ALA A 751 3.83 13.16 -7.27
CA ALA A 751 4.91 12.39 -6.67
C ALA A 751 5.75 11.63 -7.71
N ASN A 752 5.79 12.11 -8.97
CA ASN A 752 6.64 11.54 -10.00
C ASN A 752 7.85 12.43 -10.25
N TYR A 753 9.03 11.83 -10.22
CA TYR A 753 10.28 12.54 -10.36
C TYR A 753 11.43 11.64 -10.82
N LYS A 754 12.50 12.26 -11.31
CA LYS A 754 13.79 11.63 -11.61
C LYS A 754 14.92 12.63 -11.29
N PHE A 755 16.08 12.11 -10.92
CA PHE A 755 17.26 12.90 -10.51
C PHE A 755 18.49 12.49 -11.32
N TRP A 756 19.50 13.37 -11.39
CA TRP A 756 20.75 13.13 -12.12
C TRP A 756 21.97 13.69 -11.38
N ILE A 757 23.10 12.98 -11.54
CA ILE A 757 24.44 13.44 -11.15
C ILE A 757 25.21 13.65 -12.46
N GLY A 758 25.52 14.90 -12.81
CA GLY A 758 26.00 15.22 -14.16
C GLY A 758 25.01 14.74 -15.21
N GLU A 759 25.48 13.92 -16.15
CA GLU A 759 24.65 13.25 -17.15
C GLU A 759 24.10 11.88 -16.72
N ARG A 760 24.59 11.34 -15.59
CA ARG A 760 24.16 10.04 -15.08
C ARG A 760 22.77 10.14 -14.45
N GLY A 761 21.79 9.56 -15.12
CA GLY A 761 20.43 9.44 -14.60
C GLY A 761 20.30 8.44 -13.47
N ILE A 762 19.76 8.91 -12.35
CA ILE A 762 19.34 8.06 -11.23
C ILE A 762 17.96 7.48 -11.55
N LYS A 763 17.66 6.32 -10.99
CA LYS A 763 16.40 5.60 -11.26
C LYS A 763 15.18 6.46 -10.89
N GLY A 764 14.33 6.76 -11.87
CA GLY A 764 13.11 7.54 -11.68
C GLY A 764 12.09 6.85 -10.76
N LYS A 765 11.15 7.63 -10.26
CA LYS A 765 9.95 7.16 -9.56
C LYS A 765 8.73 7.78 -10.22
N MET A 766 7.94 6.95 -10.91
CA MET A 766 6.63 7.35 -11.44
C MET A 766 5.58 6.39 -10.88
N ARG A 767 4.73 6.86 -9.94
CA ARG A 767 3.74 6.01 -9.28
C ARG A 767 2.73 5.51 -10.32
N SER A 768 2.33 4.24 -10.22
CA SER A 768 1.45 3.51 -11.16
C SER A 768 2.12 2.87 -12.39
N TYR A 769 3.43 3.12 -12.61
CA TYR A 769 4.18 2.51 -13.70
C TYR A 769 5.27 1.59 -13.11
N LYS A 770 5.40 0.36 -13.63
CA LYS A 770 6.54 -0.50 -13.24
C LYS A 770 7.79 -0.06 -14.00
N LYS A 771 8.93 -0.31 -13.37
CA LYS A 771 10.29 0.06 -13.82
C LYS A 771 10.90 -0.97 -14.78
N LEU A 772 10.07 -1.72 -15.48
CA LEU A 772 10.49 -2.79 -16.39
C LEU A 772 10.40 -2.27 -17.83
N GLY A 773 11.28 -2.76 -18.70
CA GLY A 773 11.10 -2.60 -20.14
C GLY A 773 9.85 -3.33 -20.59
N TYR A 774 9.10 -2.70 -21.48
CA TYR A 774 7.89 -3.24 -22.09
C TYR A 774 8.08 -3.39 -23.60
N ASP A 775 7.29 -4.30 -24.17
CA ASP A 775 7.07 -4.33 -25.61
C ASP A 775 6.24 -3.12 -26.00
N ALA A 776 6.81 -2.25 -26.84
CA ALA A 776 6.16 -1.12 -27.45
C ALA A 776 5.87 -1.40 -28.93
N TYR A 777 4.71 -0.94 -29.38
CA TYR A 777 4.22 -1.19 -30.73
C TYR A 777 3.96 0.11 -31.46
N ASN A 778 4.02 0.05 -32.79
CA ASN A 778 3.48 1.05 -33.70
C ASN A 778 2.49 0.37 -34.67
N LEU A 779 1.76 1.18 -35.45
CA LEU A 779 0.76 0.72 -36.40
C LEU A 779 1.04 1.30 -37.81
N PRO A 780 2.03 0.78 -38.55
CA PRO A 780 2.21 1.10 -39.96
C PRO A 780 1.13 0.40 -40.81
N GLY A 781 0.15 1.16 -41.30
CA GLY A 781 -1.02 0.59 -41.97
C GLY A 781 -1.99 0.00 -40.94
N ASP A 782 -2.30 -1.30 -41.06
CA ASP A 782 -3.27 -1.99 -40.19
C ASP A 782 -2.66 -3.06 -39.27
N ASP A 783 -1.35 -3.30 -39.36
CA ASP A 783 -0.63 -4.32 -38.61
C ASP A 783 0.18 -3.74 -37.45
N LEU A 784 0.11 -4.38 -36.28
CA LEU A 784 0.92 -3.98 -35.13
C LEU A 784 2.35 -4.47 -35.31
N GLN A 785 3.32 -3.57 -35.34
CA GLN A 785 4.74 -3.94 -35.39
C GLN A 785 5.41 -3.66 -34.06
N LEU A 786 6.20 -4.63 -33.58
CA LEU A 786 7.00 -4.47 -32.37
C LEU A 786 8.14 -3.48 -32.67
N LEU A 787 8.11 -2.34 -32.00
CA LEU A 787 9.14 -1.32 -32.15
C LEU A 787 10.37 -1.64 -31.29
N THR A 788 10.15 -2.06 -30.04
CA THR A 788 11.21 -2.42 -29.09
C THR A 788 10.63 -3.22 -27.92
N SER A 789 11.43 -4.13 -27.35
CA SER A 789 11.08 -4.93 -26.17
C SER A 789 11.60 -4.37 -24.84
N ASN A 790 12.17 -3.16 -24.87
CA ASN A 790 12.74 -2.52 -23.68
C ASN A 790 12.29 -1.07 -23.53
N TYR A 791 11.08 -0.74 -23.99
CA TYR A 791 10.53 0.60 -23.84
C TYR A 791 10.26 0.89 -22.37
N THR A 792 10.75 2.03 -21.88
CA THR A 792 10.58 2.44 -20.48
C THR A 792 9.83 3.77 -20.42
N PRO A 793 8.50 3.78 -20.61
CA PRO A 793 7.72 4.99 -20.86
C PRO A 793 7.95 6.06 -19.79
N SER A 794 7.98 5.66 -18.52
CA SER A 794 8.21 6.58 -17.42
C SER A 794 9.63 7.15 -17.38
N GLU A 795 10.64 6.36 -17.73
CA GLU A 795 12.04 6.81 -17.69
C GLU A 795 12.36 7.70 -18.88
N GLU A 796 11.88 7.36 -20.06
CA GLU A 796 12.02 8.17 -21.28
C GLU A 796 11.30 9.51 -21.12
N PHE A 797 10.02 9.51 -20.72
CA PHE A 797 9.25 10.74 -20.51
C PHE A 797 9.92 11.70 -19.50
N LEU A 798 10.35 11.19 -18.34
CA LEU A 798 11.03 12.02 -17.35
C LEU A 798 12.40 12.54 -17.85
N THR A 799 13.07 11.78 -18.72
CA THR A 799 14.34 12.22 -19.33
C THR A 799 14.10 13.33 -20.36
N ASP A 800 13.06 13.22 -21.18
CA ASP A 800 12.64 14.29 -22.10
C ASP A 800 12.31 15.57 -21.34
N LEU A 801 11.60 15.47 -20.20
CA LEU A 801 11.31 16.63 -19.33
C LEU A 801 12.58 17.30 -18.78
N ARG A 802 13.65 16.56 -18.47
CA ARG A 802 14.93 17.16 -18.10
C ARG A 802 15.56 17.90 -19.29
N ASN A 803 15.59 17.24 -20.45
CA ASN A 803 16.35 17.70 -21.60
C ASN A 803 15.69 18.92 -22.26
N GLN A 804 14.40 18.84 -22.57
CA GLN A 804 13.64 19.88 -23.25
C GLN A 804 12.12 19.73 -22.97
N PRO A 805 11.62 20.22 -21.82
CA PRO A 805 10.20 20.14 -21.47
C PRO A 805 9.30 20.97 -22.40
N GLU A 806 9.88 21.84 -23.23
CA GLU A 806 9.18 22.59 -24.27
C GLU A 806 8.94 21.75 -25.54
N ARG A 807 9.59 20.60 -25.67
CA ARG A 807 9.55 19.74 -26.87
C ARG A 807 9.66 18.26 -26.50
N VAL A 808 8.64 17.73 -25.83
CA VAL A 808 8.59 16.36 -25.31
C VAL A 808 8.04 15.39 -26.35
N SER A 809 8.70 14.24 -26.52
CA SER A 809 8.23 13.20 -27.42
C SER A 809 6.93 12.56 -26.93
N ARG A 810 6.00 12.27 -27.84
CA ARG A 810 4.73 11.61 -27.49
C ARG A 810 4.95 10.15 -27.11
N CYS A 811 4.24 9.69 -26.09
CA CYS A 811 4.41 8.34 -25.54
C CYS A 811 3.88 7.24 -26.47
N LYS A 812 4.53 6.07 -26.48
CA LYS A 812 4.20 4.94 -27.35
C LYS A 812 3.22 3.97 -26.73
N THR A 813 2.43 3.27 -27.55
CA THR A 813 1.59 2.16 -27.07
C THR A 813 2.46 1.03 -26.56
N TYR A 814 2.19 0.52 -25.35
CA TYR A 814 2.97 -0.57 -24.77
C TYR A 814 2.11 -1.62 -24.05
N LEU A 815 2.64 -2.83 -23.94
CA LEU A 815 1.98 -3.94 -23.23
C LEU A 815 2.44 -4.01 -21.77
N PHE A 816 1.50 -3.88 -20.85
CA PHE A 816 1.73 -4.02 -19.42
C PHE A 816 1.31 -5.40 -18.93
N SER A 817 2.26 -6.17 -18.40
CA SER A 817 2.02 -7.50 -17.85
C SER A 817 1.84 -7.51 -16.32
N LYS A 818 0.94 -8.35 -15.83
CA LYS A 818 0.69 -8.60 -14.39
C LYS A 818 0.27 -10.05 -14.15
N ILE A 819 0.43 -10.53 -12.91
CA ILE A 819 -0.11 -11.84 -12.51
C ILE A 819 -1.62 -11.68 -12.26
N LEU A 820 -2.42 -12.54 -12.88
CA LEU A 820 -3.86 -12.62 -12.67
C LEU A 820 -4.13 -13.21 -11.28
N LYS A 821 -4.79 -12.45 -10.40
CA LYS A 821 -5.11 -12.89 -9.04
C LYS A 821 -6.54 -13.44 -8.95
N PRO A 822 -6.86 -14.32 -7.97
CA PRO A 822 -8.20 -14.86 -7.77
C PRO A 822 -9.31 -13.80 -7.66
N GLY A 823 -9.05 -12.68 -6.99
CA GLY A 823 -10.02 -11.60 -6.82
C GLY A 823 -10.39 -10.91 -8.14
N GLU A 824 -9.39 -10.59 -8.98
CA GLU A 824 -9.62 -10.00 -10.31
C GLU A 824 -10.33 -10.98 -11.23
N TYR A 825 -9.89 -12.24 -11.23
CA TYR A 825 -10.50 -13.31 -12.01
C TYR A 825 -11.98 -13.47 -11.68
N LYS A 826 -12.31 -13.61 -10.39
CA LYS A 826 -13.70 -13.70 -9.91
C LYS A 826 -14.54 -12.48 -10.29
N LYS A 827 -14.00 -11.27 -10.16
CA LYS A 827 -14.73 -10.03 -10.42
C LYS A 827 -15.10 -9.89 -11.90
N ASN A 828 -14.18 -10.26 -12.79
CA ASN A 828 -14.31 -10.06 -14.23
C ASN A 828 -14.53 -11.38 -14.99
N TYR A 829 -14.96 -12.45 -14.31
CA TYR A 829 -15.05 -13.78 -14.91
C TYR A 829 -15.95 -13.79 -16.15
N GLU A 830 -17.20 -13.37 -16.00
CA GLU A 830 -18.19 -13.38 -17.09
C GLU A 830 -17.81 -12.44 -18.25
N THR A 831 -17.08 -11.35 -17.97
CA THR A 831 -16.75 -10.33 -18.97
C THR A 831 -15.41 -10.55 -19.65
N SER A 832 -14.48 -11.25 -19.00
CA SER A 832 -13.07 -11.20 -19.38
C SER A 832 -12.33 -12.53 -19.38
N TRP A 833 -12.82 -13.54 -18.66
CA TRP A 833 -12.02 -14.75 -18.40
C TRP A 833 -12.75 -16.07 -18.67
N LYS A 834 -14.09 -16.07 -18.74
CA LYS A 834 -14.90 -17.28 -18.94
C LYS A 834 -14.50 -18.10 -20.17
N ASN A 835 -14.14 -17.44 -21.25
CA ASN A 835 -13.74 -18.07 -22.52
C ASN A 835 -12.22 -18.03 -22.74
N SER A 836 -11.44 -17.69 -21.70
CA SER A 836 -9.99 -17.57 -21.74
C SER A 836 -9.34 -18.82 -21.18
N GLU A 837 -8.16 -19.17 -21.68
CA GLU A 837 -7.32 -20.18 -21.03
C GLU A 837 -6.50 -19.60 -19.86
N ALA A 838 -6.56 -18.27 -19.64
CA ALA A 838 -5.91 -17.62 -18.51
C ALA A 838 -6.63 -17.96 -17.19
N PHE A 839 -5.85 -18.32 -16.17
CA PHE A 839 -6.33 -18.64 -14.84
C PHE A 839 -5.53 -17.87 -13.76
N PRO A 840 -6.00 -17.80 -12.51
CA PRO A 840 -5.24 -17.22 -11.41
C PRO A 840 -3.84 -17.83 -11.28
N GLY A 841 -2.80 -16.98 -11.33
CA GLY A 841 -1.40 -17.41 -11.40
C GLY A 841 -0.77 -17.32 -12.79
N CYS A 842 -1.53 -17.03 -13.86
CA CYS A 842 -0.98 -16.68 -15.17
C CYS A 842 -0.49 -15.23 -15.21
N THR A 843 0.50 -14.95 -16.05
CA THR A 843 0.81 -13.57 -16.47
C THR A 843 -0.15 -13.18 -17.59
N VAL A 844 -0.80 -12.03 -17.45
CA VAL A 844 -1.73 -11.44 -18.43
C VAL A 844 -1.32 -10.01 -18.75
N GLU A 845 -1.62 -9.59 -19.97
CA GLU A 845 -1.22 -8.33 -20.57
C GLU A 845 -2.38 -7.35 -20.73
N SER A 846 -2.06 -6.06 -20.77
CA SER A 846 -2.99 -4.98 -21.08
C SER A 846 -2.27 -3.90 -21.88
N ALA A 847 -2.86 -3.44 -22.99
CA ALA A 847 -2.30 -2.33 -23.76
C ALA A 847 -2.58 -0.99 -23.07
N ARG A 848 -1.54 -0.15 -22.93
CA ARG A 848 -1.59 1.12 -22.19
C ARG A 848 -0.85 2.23 -22.94
N LEU A 849 -1.22 3.47 -22.60
CA LEU A 849 -0.47 4.69 -22.91
C LEU A 849 -0.15 5.41 -21.59
N LEU A 850 1.03 6.03 -21.52
CA LEU A 850 1.40 6.89 -20.40
C LEU A 850 0.51 8.14 -20.40
N ARG A 851 0.05 8.54 -19.22
CA ARG A 851 -0.69 9.80 -19.03
C ARG A 851 0.32 10.94 -18.90
N GLU A 852 0.44 11.75 -19.94
CA GLU A 852 1.39 12.87 -20.03
C GLU A 852 0.94 14.04 -19.15
N CYS A 853 -0.35 14.40 -19.16
CA CYS A 853 -0.92 15.41 -18.26
C CYS A 853 -1.56 14.78 -17.01
N SER A 854 -1.17 15.26 -15.83
CA SER A 854 -1.74 14.82 -14.55
C SER A 854 -2.34 15.97 -13.74
N LEU A 855 -3.67 16.01 -13.63
CA LEU A 855 -4.40 16.96 -12.77
C LEU A 855 -4.06 16.82 -11.27
N THR A 856 -3.39 15.74 -10.86
CA THR A 856 -3.01 15.55 -9.46
C THR A 856 -1.90 16.49 -9.00
N GLN A 857 -1.17 17.13 -9.93
CA GLN A 857 -0.10 18.07 -9.56
C GLN A 857 -0.64 19.41 -9.06
N PHE A 858 -1.80 19.86 -9.53
CA PHE A 858 -2.30 21.20 -9.26
C PHE A 858 -3.08 21.32 -7.93
N THR A 859 -3.00 22.50 -7.31
CA THR A 859 -3.77 22.85 -6.11
C THR A 859 -5.05 23.59 -6.52
N PHE A 860 -6.19 22.92 -6.40
CA PHE A 860 -7.51 23.48 -6.75
C PHE A 860 -8.08 24.33 -5.62
N GLN A 861 -8.98 25.27 -5.92
CA GLN A 861 -9.66 26.09 -4.91
C GLN A 861 -10.73 25.31 -4.14
N SER A 862 -11.42 24.38 -4.79
CA SER A 862 -12.52 23.60 -4.21
C SER A 862 -12.68 22.23 -4.88
N LYS A 863 -13.41 21.32 -4.24
CA LYS A 863 -13.82 20.02 -4.82
C LYS A 863 -14.62 20.21 -6.10
N LYS A 864 -15.54 21.18 -6.11
CA LYS A 864 -16.39 21.48 -7.27
C LYS A 864 -15.53 21.84 -8.49
N GLN A 865 -14.49 22.63 -8.29
CA GLN A 865 -13.53 22.96 -9.35
C GLN A 865 -12.80 21.70 -9.81
N PHE A 866 -12.20 20.93 -8.90
CA PHE A 866 -11.47 19.71 -9.25
C PHE A 866 -12.33 18.71 -10.05
N ASP A 867 -13.57 18.45 -9.63
CA ASP A 867 -14.49 17.51 -10.28
C ASP A 867 -14.89 17.95 -11.69
N SER A 868 -14.96 19.26 -11.90
CA SER A 868 -15.25 19.82 -13.21
C SER A 868 -14.09 19.54 -14.19
N TRP A 869 -12.85 19.79 -13.75
CA TRP A 869 -11.66 19.49 -14.55
C TRP A 869 -11.45 17.99 -14.76
N GLU A 870 -11.64 17.16 -13.73
CA GLU A 870 -11.49 15.69 -13.84
C GLU A 870 -12.49 15.08 -14.83
N ARG A 871 -13.75 15.54 -14.81
CA ARG A 871 -14.77 15.11 -15.78
C ARG A 871 -14.41 15.51 -17.20
N GLU A 872 -13.91 16.72 -17.40
CA GLU A 872 -13.45 17.18 -18.71
C GLU A 872 -12.25 16.35 -19.20
N GLN A 873 -11.22 16.16 -18.36
CA GLN A 873 -10.04 15.36 -18.70
C GLN A 873 -10.41 13.93 -19.07
N LYS A 874 -11.31 13.30 -18.29
CA LYS A 874 -11.80 11.95 -18.57
C LYS A 874 -12.51 11.89 -19.93
N ARG A 875 -13.42 12.82 -20.20
CA ARG A 875 -14.17 12.87 -21.46
C ARG A 875 -13.23 13.01 -22.67
N LEU A 876 -12.21 13.86 -22.58
CA LEU A 876 -11.23 14.03 -23.65
C LEU A 876 -10.46 12.74 -23.90
N ARG A 877 -9.87 12.15 -22.84
CA ARG A 877 -9.08 10.92 -22.96
C ARG A 877 -9.88 9.75 -23.50
N ASP A 878 -11.12 9.58 -23.06
CA ASP A 878 -11.96 8.47 -23.49
C ASP A 878 -12.34 8.62 -24.98
N LYS A 879 -12.42 9.86 -25.50
CA LYS A 879 -12.73 10.15 -26.90
C LYS A 879 -11.51 10.11 -27.82
N THR A 880 -10.36 10.60 -27.37
CA THR A 880 -9.23 10.92 -28.27
C THR A 880 -7.89 10.29 -27.86
N GLY A 881 -7.85 9.54 -26.76
CA GLY A 881 -6.62 8.95 -26.23
C GLY A 881 -5.69 9.91 -25.48
N GLN A 882 -5.96 11.22 -25.52
CA GLN A 882 -5.22 12.27 -24.80
C GLN A 882 -6.16 13.27 -24.13
N SER A 883 -5.63 14.18 -23.34
CA SER A 883 -6.38 15.23 -22.64
C SER A 883 -6.01 16.63 -23.15
N TYR A 884 -5.46 17.48 -22.28
CA TYR A 884 -5.09 18.86 -22.57
C TYR A 884 -3.87 19.00 -23.47
N GLU A 885 -3.14 17.90 -23.73
CA GLU A 885 -1.95 17.87 -24.57
C GLU A 885 -2.24 18.42 -25.98
N SER A 886 -3.42 18.16 -26.54
CA SER A 886 -3.81 18.61 -27.89
C SER A 886 -3.73 20.12 -28.15
N TRP A 887 -3.74 20.96 -27.10
CA TRP A 887 -3.62 22.42 -27.23
C TRP A 887 -2.17 22.92 -27.16
N PHE A 888 -1.22 22.06 -26.83
CA PHE A 888 0.18 22.43 -26.58
C PHE A 888 1.13 21.57 -27.42
N ILE A 889 0.69 21.18 -28.62
CA ILE A 889 1.51 20.45 -29.59
C ILE A 889 2.06 21.45 -30.62
N ASP A 890 3.35 21.35 -30.93
CA ASP A 890 3.95 22.11 -32.01
C ASP A 890 3.66 21.49 -33.39
N ASP A 891 4.02 22.21 -34.47
CA ASP A 891 3.78 21.76 -35.85
C ASP A 891 4.52 20.46 -36.21
N GLU A 892 5.49 20.04 -35.38
CA GLU A 892 6.26 18.81 -35.54
C GLU A 892 5.71 17.65 -34.69
N GLY A 893 4.61 17.86 -33.95
CA GLY A 893 3.94 16.85 -33.15
C GLY A 893 4.49 16.66 -31.73
N TYR A 894 5.43 17.50 -31.28
CA TYR A 894 5.98 17.45 -29.92
C TYR A 894 5.12 18.23 -28.93
N LEU A 895 5.12 17.79 -27.67
CA LEU A 895 4.38 18.43 -26.59
C LEU A 895 5.22 19.51 -25.90
N ASN A 896 4.72 20.75 -25.88
CA ASN A 896 5.19 21.79 -24.98
C ASN A 896 4.60 21.60 -23.58
N PHE A 897 5.20 20.67 -22.83
CA PHE A 897 4.73 20.30 -21.50
C PHE A 897 4.86 21.47 -20.52
N GLN A 898 5.92 22.27 -20.61
CA GLN A 898 6.15 23.41 -19.72
C GLN A 898 5.05 24.48 -19.87
N GLU A 899 4.69 24.86 -21.10
CA GLU A 899 3.61 25.82 -21.35
C GLU A 899 2.25 25.27 -20.89
N MET A 900 2.00 23.97 -21.13
CA MET A 900 0.78 23.31 -20.67
C MET A 900 0.62 23.44 -19.15
N ILE A 901 1.62 23.01 -18.36
CA ILE A 901 1.48 23.00 -16.90
C ILE A 901 1.37 24.41 -16.31
N GLU A 902 2.06 25.40 -16.89
CA GLU A 902 1.97 26.79 -16.47
C GLU A 902 0.58 27.39 -16.73
N THR A 903 0.03 27.12 -17.92
CA THR A 903 -1.29 27.60 -18.32
C THR A 903 -2.38 27.00 -17.44
N LEU A 904 -2.32 25.68 -17.22
CA LEU A 904 -3.29 24.98 -16.40
C LEU A 904 -3.22 25.44 -14.93
N ASP A 905 -2.03 25.58 -14.34
CA ASP A 905 -1.87 26.05 -12.95
C ASP A 905 -2.44 27.47 -12.78
N GLU A 906 -2.12 28.38 -13.72
CA GLU A 906 -2.62 29.75 -13.67
C GLU A 906 -4.15 29.81 -13.76
N MET A 907 -4.77 29.07 -14.67
CA MET A 907 -6.22 29.01 -14.81
C MET A 907 -6.90 28.44 -13.56
N ILE A 908 -6.36 27.35 -13.01
CA ILE A 908 -6.87 26.74 -11.77
C ILE A 908 -6.78 27.74 -10.62
N ARG A 909 -5.68 28.47 -10.48
CA ARG A 909 -5.51 29.52 -9.46
C ARG A 909 -6.47 30.69 -9.63
N ARG A 910 -6.83 31.07 -10.87
CA ARG A 910 -7.85 32.09 -11.17
C ARG A 910 -9.27 31.64 -10.82
N GLY A 911 -9.49 30.35 -10.58
CA GLY A 911 -10.80 29.79 -10.23
C GLY A 911 -11.58 29.27 -11.42
N GLU A 912 -10.94 29.09 -12.57
CA GLU A 912 -11.59 28.56 -13.77
C GLU A 912 -12.12 27.15 -13.54
N MET A 913 -13.28 26.84 -14.11
CA MET A 913 -13.98 25.56 -13.87
C MET A 913 -13.62 24.47 -14.87
N LYS A 914 -13.10 24.83 -16.05
CA LYS A 914 -12.71 23.90 -17.11
C LYS A 914 -11.79 24.60 -18.10
N PHE A 915 -11.01 23.85 -18.85
CA PHE A 915 -10.07 24.40 -19.82
C PHE A 915 -10.78 24.90 -21.09
N SER A 916 -11.65 24.08 -21.68
CA SER A 916 -12.17 24.26 -23.04
C SER A 916 -13.02 25.51 -23.27
N SER A 917 -13.60 26.11 -22.22
CA SER A 917 -14.39 27.35 -22.36
C SER A 917 -13.60 28.62 -22.10
N SER A 918 -12.30 28.51 -21.90
CA SER A 918 -11.47 29.67 -21.57
C SER A 918 -11.02 30.42 -22.83
N ARG A 919 -10.68 31.69 -22.65
CA ARG A 919 -10.02 32.50 -23.69
C ARG A 919 -8.69 31.87 -24.12
N GLU A 920 -7.98 31.23 -23.20
CA GLU A 920 -6.71 30.54 -23.49
C GLU A 920 -6.93 29.35 -24.43
N ALA A 921 -7.95 28.51 -24.17
CA ALA A 921 -8.30 27.42 -25.09
C ALA A 921 -8.66 27.90 -26.51
N SER A 922 -9.18 29.13 -26.63
CA SER A 922 -9.49 29.72 -27.93
C SER A 922 -8.24 30.11 -28.73
N LYS A 923 -7.13 30.48 -28.06
CA LYS A 923 -5.87 30.82 -28.74
C LYS A 923 -5.24 29.62 -29.45
N HIS A 924 -5.39 28.44 -28.85
CA HIS A 924 -4.81 27.18 -29.35
C HIS A 924 -5.84 26.28 -30.04
N TRP A 925 -7.00 26.82 -30.44
CA TRP A 925 -8.11 26.01 -30.97
C TRP A 925 -7.79 25.34 -32.32
N HIS A 926 -6.96 25.97 -33.15
CA HIS A 926 -6.54 25.42 -34.44
C HIS A 926 -5.70 24.14 -34.24
N LEU A 927 -4.69 24.18 -33.38
CA LEU A 927 -3.85 23.03 -33.02
C LEU A 927 -4.68 21.88 -32.43
N ALA A 928 -5.61 22.18 -31.53
CA ALA A 928 -6.47 21.15 -30.94
C ALA A 928 -7.41 20.47 -31.94
N ARG A 929 -7.72 21.10 -33.07
CA ARG A 929 -8.49 20.47 -34.16
C ARG A 929 -7.60 19.58 -35.02
N GLU A 930 -6.39 20.03 -35.32
CA GLU A 930 -5.41 19.29 -36.11
C GLU A 930 -4.92 18.04 -35.36
N TYR A 931 -4.52 18.20 -34.11
CA TYR A 931 -4.02 17.14 -33.23
C TYR A 931 -5.09 16.66 -32.25
N SER A 932 -6.30 16.43 -32.75
CA SER A 932 -7.44 16.07 -31.90
C SER A 932 -7.23 14.72 -31.18
N GLU A 933 -6.59 13.75 -31.84
CA GLU A 933 -6.29 12.41 -31.33
C GLU A 933 -4.82 12.24 -30.97
N HIS A 934 -4.55 11.43 -29.95
CA HIS A 934 -3.18 11.04 -29.62
C HIS A 934 -2.59 10.25 -30.81
N PRO A 935 -1.33 10.50 -31.25
CA PRO A 935 -0.75 9.83 -32.41
C PRO A 935 -0.84 8.29 -32.33
N GLU A 936 -0.65 7.74 -31.14
CA GLU A 936 -0.71 6.32 -30.83
C GLU A 936 -2.11 5.76 -30.49
N TYR A 937 -3.17 6.56 -30.59
CA TYR A 937 -4.50 6.13 -30.14
C TYR A 937 -5.05 4.95 -30.95
N LYS A 938 -4.87 4.96 -32.28
CA LYS A 938 -5.26 3.86 -33.16
C LYS A 938 -4.50 2.57 -32.83
N CYS A 939 -3.18 2.68 -32.61
CA CYS A 939 -2.34 1.57 -32.17
C CYS A 939 -2.84 0.98 -30.84
N LEU A 940 -3.17 1.83 -29.87
CA LEU A 940 -3.74 1.41 -28.59
C LEU A 940 -5.06 0.64 -28.76
N LEU A 941 -5.98 1.13 -29.60
CA LEU A 941 -7.27 0.48 -29.84
C LEU A 941 -7.10 -0.89 -30.50
N LYS A 942 -6.24 -0.99 -31.52
CA LYS A 942 -5.92 -2.26 -32.19
C LYS A 942 -5.28 -3.26 -31.23
N ALA A 943 -4.30 -2.83 -30.43
CA ALA A 943 -3.65 -3.69 -29.44
C ALA A 943 -4.62 -4.19 -28.35
N LYS A 944 -5.55 -3.34 -27.89
CA LYS A 944 -6.60 -3.76 -26.95
C LYS A 944 -7.51 -4.81 -27.57
N HIS A 945 -7.97 -4.59 -28.81
CA HIS A 945 -8.82 -5.52 -29.52
C HIS A 945 -8.14 -6.89 -29.69
N GLN A 946 -6.86 -6.92 -30.07
CA GLN A 946 -6.12 -8.19 -30.20
C GLN A 946 -5.95 -8.94 -28.87
N LEU A 947 -5.74 -8.22 -27.76
CA LEU A 947 -5.75 -8.83 -26.42
C LEU A 947 -7.14 -9.33 -26.02
N ASP A 948 -8.20 -8.62 -26.42
CA ASP A 948 -9.57 -9.05 -26.18
C ASP A 948 -9.88 -10.36 -26.94
N ILE A 949 -9.34 -10.55 -28.16
CA ILE A 949 -9.39 -11.84 -28.87
C ILE A 949 -8.59 -12.92 -28.12
N ARG A 950 -7.32 -12.62 -27.73
CA ARG A 950 -6.44 -13.55 -27.00
C ARG A 950 -7.10 -14.10 -25.74
N TYR A 951 -7.83 -13.27 -25.00
CA TYR A 951 -8.52 -13.66 -23.77
C TYR A 951 -10.01 -13.96 -23.96
N GLY A 952 -10.48 -14.17 -25.18
CA GLY A 952 -11.84 -14.64 -25.47
C GLY A 952 -12.96 -13.67 -25.07
N ARG A 953 -12.68 -12.36 -25.04
CA ARG A 953 -13.67 -11.30 -24.76
C ARG A 953 -14.49 -10.91 -25.99
N VAL A 954 -13.92 -11.13 -27.17
CA VAL A 954 -14.57 -11.00 -28.47
C VAL A 954 -14.55 -12.38 -29.11
N LEU A 955 -15.69 -12.83 -29.61
CA LEU A 955 -15.75 -14.04 -30.44
C LEU A 955 -15.13 -13.69 -31.79
N ILE A 956 -14.20 -14.51 -32.27
CA ILE A 956 -13.77 -14.43 -33.66
C ILE A 956 -15.01 -14.83 -34.46
N GLU A 957 -15.57 -13.91 -35.24
CA GLU A 957 -16.47 -14.31 -36.32
C GLU A 957 -15.61 -15.14 -37.26
N ASP A 958 -15.87 -16.45 -37.31
CA ASP A 958 -15.18 -17.32 -38.25
C ASP A 958 -15.51 -16.82 -39.66
N ASP A 959 -14.53 -16.24 -40.34
CA ASP A 959 -14.58 -15.75 -41.73
C ASP A 959 -14.66 -16.91 -42.75
N ASN A 960 -15.47 -17.92 -42.45
CA ASN A 960 -15.74 -19.10 -43.27
C ASN A 960 -17.26 -19.31 -43.38
N ASP A 961 -17.98 -18.38 -44.03
CA ASP A 961 -19.07 -18.74 -44.97
C ASP A 961 -19.67 -17.50 -45.66
N THR A 962 -19.00 -16.97 -46.68
CA THR A 962 -19.71 -16.30 -47.80
C THR A 962 -19.01 -16.61 -49.12
N SER A 963 -19.00 -17.90 -49.45
CA SER A 963 -18.91 -18.32 -50.85
C SER A 963 -19.89 -19.46 -51.08
N THR A 964 -21.18 -19.13 -51.26
CA THR A 964 -22.04 -19.82 -52.23
C THR A 964 -23.42 -19.15 -52.39
N ASN A 965 -23.68 -18.76 -53.65
CA ASN A 965 -24.96 -18.63 -54.34
C ASN A 965 -25.79 -17.33 -54.21
N LEU A 966 -25.63 -16.52 -55.28
CA LEU A 966 -26.56 -15.60 -55.97
C LEU A 966 -27.11 -14.38 -55.22
#